data_AF-A0A1W1HZA7-F1
#
_entry.id   AF-A0A1W1HZA7-F1
#
_cell.length_a   1.000
_cell.length_b   1.000
_cell.length_c   1.000
_cell.angle_alpha   90.00
_cell.angle_beta   90.00
_cell.angle_gamma   90.00
#
_symmetry.space_group_name_H-M   'P 1'
#
loop_
_entity.id
_entity.type
_entity.pdbx_description
1 polymer ?
#
loop_
_entity_poly.entity_id
_entity_poly.type
_entity_poly.pdbx_seq_one_letter_code
_entity_poly.pdbx_strand_id
1 'polypeptide(L)'
;MPITGIKWKRSREYDIHLLRGRTLPALLSAIDVELPDGSTQDATAYLAANADVTINFQPSFRNVLDLTVAPPTCSGFGITINNDNGEIRVPAPPGPATTIHNFLLHATAEDSSDDKEYRISVRIHLHNRVTSTWLTPPILTLRPDGPTLPQTTFRRFTVRAQFDDNTVGDLTNHPGLAWGPLANVEPSGRLIISVGNGPSDPAVEITATLPADLRDPAHPAPPEIRASGHIRFASDWAVEPTIRTETVQIQDTWPGTINPELVPNFLFLCDGYTTDDKPQFESQIRSLLGLMKKSRLTRPFDLLSTSMNYFQAFVPSSHHGVSVLCEVYPSQQDNGNVRTNDDDTVDLYCVPDPEDPSAGERWGLSNLLFRLGLPIPGQGLDRPVKEIRDYWDSILDDVPHDRIANETVRRWQKLARRTFLEESDSTLGLAYGDYPNVTDESDNREIGFHPRRMSRARLDPILNRLHDAKGNPMGQLWADRPDGTRPNSYPLIFLFSSLKWDRGVNYGRGYIAMNVEDRYEIPARPVSGKPTYRIDLTGRIAKKISHDRLIRGCHEVAHSFGLGDEYSEKGTLPQSREIDQHYGNLQKHSDLLDSFNDIDGDLIKWRWHRIRKATVLMGVISEATAGVFRIPIPLGQSLQFKQGDTVLLRARRYPNPLPRDPDVSEQLQIVGLADPGGVADLSKPPGPDNPLGAAILVSPKAGHSFTAADAARFGSGCVLYLPVQASESARSDDYPFAELIALNVKDHITDRGCALNQDPDSDEICVPDKNNIQKPKKLDIDFPRCFKHKNRIVGLFTGGKTYHCGVYHPTGNCIMRNSDSDGKEFCPVCRYLLVDIIDPHKHFSIDLDYGEIYPQT
;
A
#
# COMPACT_ATOMS: atom_id res chain seq x y z
N MET A 1 6.05 -14.96 29.13
CA MET A 1 6.99 -14.33 28.13
C MET A 1 6.25 -13.11 27.66
N PRO A 2 6.83 -11.90 27.70
CA PRO A 2 6.07 -10.70 27.42
C PRO A 2 5.47 -10.78 26.02
N ILE A 3 4.17 -10.49 25.92
CA ILE A 3 3.49 -10.39 24.63
C ILE A 3 3.88 -9.07 23.96
N THR A 4 3.68 -8.97 22.65
CA THR A 4 3.88 -7.71 21.91
C THR A 4 2.59 -7.09 21.42
N GLY A 5 1.46 -7.78 21.59
CA GLY A 5 0.15 -7.34 21.13
C GLY A 5 -0.92 -8.43 21.21
N ILE A 6 -2.15 -8.04 20.87
CA ILE A 6 -3.26 -8.94 20.55
C ILE A 6 -3.90 -8.48 19.25
N LYS A 7 -4.49 -9.40 18.48
CA LYS A 7 -5.26 -9.07 17.28
C LYS A 7 -6.44 -9.99 17.07
N TRP A 8 -7.44 -9.52 16.33
CA TRP A 8 -8.49 -10.38 15.83
C TRP A 8 -7.90 -11.39 14.85
N LYS A 9 -8.36 -12.64 14.92
CA LYS A 9 -8.11 -13.63 13.87
C LYS A 9 -8.63 -13.10 12.55
N ARG A 10 -7.95 -13.44 11.46
CA ARG A 10 -8.31 -13.00 10.10
C ARG A 10 -9.81 -13.19 9.83
N SER A 11 -10.44 -12.13 9.35
CA SER A 11 -11.87 -12.03 9.04
C SER A 11 -12.82 -12.05 10.26
N ARG A 12 -12.30 -11.79 11.47
CA ARG A 12 -13.07 -11.61 12.72
C ARG A 12 -13.06 -10.16 13.21
N GLU A 13 -12.29 -9.30 12.57
CA GLU A 13 -12.18 -7.86 12.83
C GLU A 13 -13.39 -7.04 12.35
N TYR A 14 -14.21 -7.61 11.47
CA TYR A 14 -15.33 -6.91 10.84
C TYR A 14 -16.54 -6.71 11.78
N ASP A 15 -17.36 -5.71 11.47
CA ASP A 15 -18.61 -5.41 12.18
C ASP A 15 -19.51 -6.67 12.31
N ILE A 16 -20.05 -6.88 13.51
CA ILE A 16 -20.90 -8.03 13.86
C ILE A 16 -22.36 -7.58 13.92
N HIS A 17 -23.26 -8.29 13.26
CA HIS A 17 -24.71 -8.05 13.32
C HIS A 17 -25.39 -9.08 14.22
N LEU A 18 -25.98 -8.63 15.33
CA LEU A 18 -26.62 -9.45 16.34
C LEU A 18 -28.12 -9.13 16.46
N LEU A 19 -28.97 -10.16 16.45
CA LEU A 19 -30.40 -9.98 16.70
C LEU A 19 -30.73 -9.92 18.19
N ARG A 20 -31.67 -9.06 18.57
CA ARG A 20 -32.22 -8.99 19.93
C ARG A 20 -32.89 -10.31 20.31
N GLY A 21 -32.70 -10.77 21.54
CA GLY A 21 -33.16 -12.08 22.00
C GLY A 21 -32.20 -13.22 21.68
N ARG A 22 -31.00 -12.91 21.17
CA ARG A 22 -29.93 -13.88 20.88
C ARG A 22 -28.69 -13.63 21.73
N THR A 23 -27.81 -14.63 21.70
CA THR A 23 -26.50 -14.60 22.36
C THR A 23 -25.44 -14.66 21.29
N LEU A 24 -24.49 -13.72 21.33
CA LEU A 24 -23.24 -13.81 20.59
C LEU A 24 -22.28 -14.69 21.41
N PRO A 25 -21.72 -15.77 20.84
CA PRO A 25 -20.76 -16.62 21.52
C PRO A 25 -19.49 -15.88 21.97
N ALA A 26 -18.73 -16.48 22.88
CA ALA A 26 -17.47 -15.95 23.39
C ALA A 26 -16.49 -15.56 22.28
N LEU A 27 -16.03 -14.31 22.32
CA LEU A 27 -15.13 -13.70 21.34
C LEU A 27 -13.65 -13.94 21.65
N LEU A 28 -13.30 -14.44 22.84
CA LEU A 28 -11.92 -14.83 23.17
C LEU A 28 -11.34 -15.84 22.17
N SER A 29 -12.17 -16.74 21.64
CA SER A 29 -11.76 -17.72 20.61
C SER A 29 -11.46 -17.09 19.24
N ALA A 30 -11.77 -15.80 19.07
CA ALA A 30 -11.52 -15.02 17.86
C ALA A 30 -10.27 -14.13 17.98
N ILE A 31 -9.50 -14.22 19.07
CA ILE A 31 -8.30 -13.41 19.31
C ILE A 31 -7.05 -14.29 19.21
N ASP A 32 -6.00 -13.74 18.62
CA ASP A 32 -4.64 -14.24 18.69
C ASP A 32 -3.77 -13.29 19.53
N VAL A 33 -2.85 -13.86 20.32
CA VAL A 33 -1.79 -13.17 21.04
C VAL A 33 -0.54 -13.10 20.16
N GLU A 34 0.10 -11.94 20.10
CA GLU A 34 1.32 -11.72 19.33
C GLU A 34 2.56 -11.85 20.22
N LEU A 35 3.56 -12.59 19.72
CA LEU A 35 4.79 -12.90 20.44
C LEU A 35 5.98 -12.08 19.91
N PRO A 36 7.06 -11.92 20.69
CA PRO A 36 8.25 -11.14 20.29
C PRO A 36 8.94 -11.60 19.00
N ASP A 37 8.75 -12.85 18.60
CA ASP A 37 9.28 -13.41 17.34
C ASP A 37 8.39 -13.11 16.11
N GLY A 38 7.28 -12.39 16.31
CA GLY A 38 6.29 -12.04 15.29
C GLY A 38 5.29 -13.16 14.98
N SER A 39 5.38 -14.32 15.63
CA SER A 39 4.39 -15.38 15.53
C SER A 39 3.15 -15.04 16.37
N THR A 40 2.06 -15.78 16.12
CA THR A 40 0.82 -15.62 16.87
C THR A 40 0.30 -16.93 17.41
N GLN A 41 -0.37 -16.87 18.56
CA GLN A 41 -0.97 -18.02 19.23
C GLN A 41 -2.43 -17.73 19.59
N ASP A 42 -3.29 -18.76 19.50
CA ASP A 42 -4.68 -18.67 19.95
C ASP A 42 -4.76 -18.18 21.41
N ALA A 43 -5.54 -17.13 21.66
CA ALA A 43 -5.61 -16.51 22.98
C ALA A 43 -6.14 -17.46 24.06
N THR A 44 -7.09 -18.35 23.74
CA THR A 44 -7.63 -19.31 24.72
C THR A 44 -6.54 -20.29 25.15
N ALA A 45 -5.76 -20.80 24.19
CA ALA A 45 -4.63 -21.68 24.47
C ALA A 45 -3.49 -20.97 25.22
N TYR A 46 -3.22 -19.70 24.87
CA TYR A 46 -2.17 -18.91 25.50
C TYR A 46 -2.48 -18.64 26.98
N LEU A 47 -3.68 -18.13 27.29
CA LEU A 47 -4.09 -17.81 28.65
C LEU A 47 -4.18 -19.04 29.56
N ALA A 48 -4.51 -20.21 29.00
CA ALA A 48 -4.49 -21.47 29.74
C ALA A 48 -3.07 -21.89 30.19
N ALA A 49 -2.03 -21.41 29.51
CA ALA A 49 -0.63 -21.74 29.78
C ALA A 49 0.14 -20.61 30.49
N ASN A 50 -0.36 -19.38 30.46
CA ASN A 50 0.34 -18.17 30.90
C ASN A 50 -0.59 -17.33 31.78
N ALA A 51 -0.28 -17.28 33.08
CA ALA A 51 -1.07 -16.54 34.07
C ALA A 51 -0.63 -15.06 34.21
N ASP A 52 0.46 -14.67 33.55
CA ASP A 52 0.99 -13.31 33.50
C ASP A 52 0.13 -12.39 32.62
N VAL A 53 -0.68 -12.96 31.71
CA VAL A 53 -1.55 -12.20 30.81
C VAL A 53 -3.01 -12.45 31.15
N THR A 54 -3.82 -11.39 31.15
CA THR A 54 -5.29 -11.48 31.20
C THR A 54 -5.89 -10.76 29.99
N ILE A 55 -7.09 -11.15 29.57
CA ILE A 55 -7.84 -10.45 28.51
C ILE A 55 -9.26 -10.19 29.01
N ASN A 56 -9.61 -8.92 29.12
CA ASN A 56 -10.91 -8.47 29.63
C ASN A 56 -11.74 -7.78 28.54
N PHE A 57 -13.05 -7.96 28.57
CA PHE A 57 -14.00 -7.45 27.58
C PHE A 57 -14.93 -6.40 28.19
N GLN A 58 -14.94 -5.18 27.63
CA GLN A 58 -15.76 -4.07 28.12
C GLN A 58 -16.52 -3.37 26.98
N PRO A 59 -17.82 -3.10 27.13
CA PRO A 59 -18.56 -2.31 26.16
C PRO A 59 -18.29 -0.81 26.33
N SER A 60 -18.43 -0.08 25.23
CA SER A 60 -18.33 1.39 25.21
C SER A 60 -19.56 2.11 25.79
N PHE A 61 -20.73 1.48 25.87
CA PHE A 61 -21.94 2.09 26.44
C PHE A 61 -21.87 2.17 27.98
N ARG A 62 -22.65 3.07 28.59
CA ARG A 62 -22.79 3.18 30.06
C ARG A 62 -23.20 1.84 30.67
N ASN A 63 -22.31 1.25 31.46
CA ASN A 63 -22.48 -0.08 32.02
C ASN A 63 -22.02 -0.15 33.47
N VAL A 64 -22.39 -1.23 34.15
CA VAL A 64 -21.90 -1.56 35.50
C VAL A 64 -21.19 -2.90 35.42
N LEU A 65 -19.92 -2.94 35.84
CA LEU A 65 -19.17 -4.18 36.01
C LEU A 65 -19.49 -4.78 37.38
N ASP A 66 -20.11 -5.95 37.39
CA ASP A 66 -20.36 -6.73 38.59
C ASP A 66 -19.25 -7.75 38.80
N LEU A 67 -18.37 -7.48 39.77
CA LEU A 67 -17.27 -8.37 40.18
C LEU A 67 -17.73 -9.46 41.16
N THR A 68 -19.00 -9.45 41.60
CA THR A 68 -19.52 -10.42 42.57
C THR A 68 -20.03 -11.70 41.91
N VAL A 69 -20.23 -11.69 40.60
CA VAL A 69 -20.57 -12.85 39.79
C VAL A 69 -19.31 -13.47 39.17
N ALA A 70 -19.31 -14.79 39.03
CA ALA A 70 -18.23 -15.54 38.38
C ALA A 70 -18.78 -16.25 37.13
N PRO A 71 -18.37 -15.86 35.92
CA PRO A 71 -17.38 -14.81 35.60
C PRO A 71 -17.94 -13.38 35.78
N PRO A 72 -17.09 -12.37 36.02
CA PRO A 72 -17.50 -10.97 36.10
C PRO A 72 -18.28 -10.54 34.86
N THR A 73 -19.29 -9.67 35.04
CA THR A 73 -20.22 -9.33 33.97
C THR A 73 -20.46 -7.82 33.90
N CYS A 74 -20.30 -7.23 32.72
CA CYS A 74 -20.74 -5.88 32.41
C CYS A 74 -22.23 -5.88 32.04
N SER A 75 -23.04 -5.05 32.69
CA SER A 75 -24.48 -4.95 32.42
C SER A 75 -24.93 -3.51 32.16
N GLY A 76 -25.77 -3.31 31.15
CA GLY A 76 -26.38 -2.01 30.84
C GLY A 76 -27.39 -2.13 29.70
N PHE A 77 -28.48 -1.35 29.73
CA PHE A 77 -29.54 -1.40 28.70
C PHE A 77 -30.11 -2.82 28.48
N GLY A 78 -30.14 -3.62 29.54
CA GLY A 78 -30.55 -5.03 29.51
C GLY A 78 -29.57 -5.98 28.82
N ILE A 79 -28.47 -5.48 28.26
CA ILE A 79 -27.39 -6.25 27.65
C ILE A 79 -26.44 -6.70 28.76
N THR A 80 -25.99 -7.96 28.69
CA THR A 80 -24.98 -8.51 29.60
C THR A 80 -23.79 -9.03 28.79
N ILE A 81 -22.58 -8.71 29.24
CA ILE A 81 -21.32 -9.12 28.59
C ILE A 81 -20.44 -9.81 29.62
N ASN A 82 -20.03 -11.04 29.30
CA ASN A 82 -19.06 -11.76 30.10
C ASN A 82 -17.68 -11.11 29.94
N ASN A 83 -17.12 -10.60 31.04
CA ASN A 83 -15.89 -9.83 31.04
C ASN A 83 -14.66 -10.69 30.72
N ASP A 84 -14.68 -11.99 31.00
CA ASP A 84 -13.52 -12.88 30.81
C ASP A 84 -13.41 -13.40 29.37
N ASN A 85 -14.52 -13.45 28.63
CA ASN A 85 -14.53 -14.10 27.31
C ASN A 85 -15.32 -13.38 26.20
N GLY A 86 -16.02 -12.30 26.52
CA GLY A 86 -16.74 -11.47 25.55
C GLY A 86 -18.06 -12.05 25.03
N GLU A 87 -18.63 -13.09 25.65
CA GLU A 87 -20.00 -13.53 25.33
C GLU A 87 -21.00 -12.40 25.59
N ILE A 88 -21.90 -12.11 24.62
CA ILE A 88 -22.87 -11.02 24.71
C ILE A 88 -24.29 -11.60 24.68
N ARG A 89 -25.13 -11.23 25.64
CA ARG A 89 -26.56 -11.57 25.62
C ARG A 89 -27.39 -10.31 25.48
N VAL A 90 -28.30 -10.33 24.51
CA VAL A 90 -29.20 -9.20 24.23
C VAL A 90 -30.63 -9.64 24.46
N PRO A 91 -31.43 -8.91 25.25
CA PRO A 91 -32.79 -9.30 25.58
C PRO A 91 -33.69 -9.20 24.34
N ALA A 92 -34.72 -10.04 24.29
CA ALA A 92 -35.75 -9.96 23.25
C ALA A 92 -36.59 -8.68 23.42
N PRO A 93 -37.19 -8.14 22.36
CA PRO A 93 -38.12 -7.02 22.46
C PRO A 93 -39.37 -7.36 23.33
N PRO A 94 -40.00 -6.39 24.02
CA PRO A 94 -39.64 -4.98 24.06
C PRO A 94 -38.39 -4.72 24.90
N GLY A 95 -37.45 -3.97 24.33
CA GLY A 95 -36.21 -3.59 25.01
C GLY A 95 -36.41 -2.50 26.07
N PRO A 96 -35.33 -2.03 26.70
CA PRO A 96 -35.37 -0.86 27.58
C PRO A 96 -35.91 0.39 26.87
N ALA A 97 -36.39 1.37 27.65
CA ALA A 97 -36.93 2.63 27.13
C ALA A 97 -35.97 3.36 26.19
N THR A 98 -34.66 3.33 26.48
CA THR A 98 -33.61 3.82 25.59
C THR A 98 -33.01 2.65 24.81
N THR A 99 -33.12 2.68 23.49
CA THR A 99 -32.59 1.62 22.61
C THR A 99 -31.19 1.97 22.08
N ILE A 100 -30.21 1.10 22.31
CA ILE A 100 -28.88 1.18 21.71
C ILE A 100 -28.89 0.42 20.38
N HIS A 101 -28.40 1.04 19.30
CA HIS A 101 -28.38 0.40 17.98
C HIS A 101 -27.04 -0.24 17.64
N ASN A 102 -25.95 0.25 18.19
CA ASN A 102 -24.63 -0.34 18.06
C ASN A 102 -23.71 0.17 19.17
N PHE A 103 -22.62 -0.56 19.42
CA PHE A 103 -21.58 -0.19 20.38
C PHE A 103 -20.26 -0.86 20.00
N LEU A 104 -19.15 -0.31 20.49
CA LEU A 104 -17.85 -1.01 20.48
C LEU A 104 -17.73 -1.94 21.67
N LEU A 105 -17.21 -3.13 21.42
CA LEU A 105 -16.65 -4.02 22.44
C LEU A 105 -15.13 -3.94 22.37
N HIS A 106 -14.51 -3.58 23.49
CA HIS A 106 -13.06 -3.55 23.66
C HIS A 106 -12.59 -4.84 24.29
N ALA A 107 -11.56 -5.47 23.71
CA ALA A 107 -10.78 -6.52 24.34
C ALA A 107 -9.42 -5.92 24.73
N THR A 108 -9.09 -6.02 26.00
CA THR A 108 -7.89 -5.41 26.59
C THR A 108 -7.04 -6.50 27.20
N ALA A 109 -5.83 -6.70 26.69
CA ALA A 109 -4.83 -7.56 27.29
C ALA A 109 -3.94 -6.77 28.25
N GLU A 110 -3.80 -7.27 29.47
CA GLU A 110 -2.85 -6.76 30.47
C GLU A 110 -1.77 -7.82 30.68
N ASP A 111 -0.50 -7.44 30.49
CA ASP A 111 0.66 -8.30 30.72
C ASP A 111 1.41 -7.84 31.98
N SER A 112 1.26 -8.59 33.06
CA SER A 112 1.90 -8.32 34.36
C SER A 112 3.41 -8.57 34.36
N SER A 113 3.98 -9.13 33.28
CA SER A 113 5.42 -9.33 33.17
C SER A 113 6.18 -8.06 32.78
N ASP A 114 5.51 -7.12 32.11
CA ASP A 114 6.09 -5.84 31.69
C ASP A 114 5.18 -4.62 31.87
N ASP A 115 4.05 -4.80 32.56
CA ASP A 115 3.03 -3.79 32.88
C ASP A 115 2.47 -3.06 31.63
N LYS A 116 2.43 -3.74 30.47
CA LYS A 116 1.84 -3.18 29.25
C LYS A 116 0.40 -3.60 29.02
N GLU A 117 -0.32 -2.71 28.35
CA GLU A 117 -1.71 -2.89 27.94
C GLU A 117 -1.82 -2.88 26.40
N TYR A 118 -2.59 -3.81 25.86
CA TYR A 118 -2.89 -3.90 24.43
C TYR A 118 -4.38 -4.00 24.20
N ARG A 119 -4.93 -3.13 23.33
CA ARG A 119 -6.39 -3.04 23.13
C ARG A 119 -6.77 -3.21 21.67
N ILE A 120 -7.74 -4.06 21.40
CA ILE A 120 -8.43 -4.17 20.10
C ILE A 120 -9.93 -4.00 20.29
N SER A 121 -10.62 -3.59 19.23
CA SER A 121 -12.06 -3.30 19.28
C SER A 121 -12.82 -3.96 18.13
N VAL A 122 -14.10 -4.26 18.34
CA VAL A 122 -15.04 -4.67 17.29
C VAL A 122 -16.38 -3.96 17.49
N ARG A 123 -17.06 -3.59 16.40
CA ARG A 123 -18.38 -2.97 16.47
C ARG A 123 -19.48 -4.04 16.43
N ILE A 124 -20.44 -3.94 17.33
CA ILE A 124 -21.63 -4.78 17.39
C ILE A 124 -22.85 -3.95 16.99
N HIS A 125 -23.56 -4.35 15.94
CA HIS A 125 -24.85 -3.79 15.53
C HIS A 125 -26.00 -4.64 16.06
N LEU A 126 -27.06 -3.99 16.54
CA LEU A 126 -28.21 -4.61 17.17
C LEU A 126 -29.47 -4.37 16.34
N HIS A 127 -30.10 -5.47 15.90
CA HIS A 127 -31.32 -5.44 15.09
C HIS A 127 -32.39 -6.35 15.70
N ASN A 128 -33.66 -6.21 15.31
CA ASN A 128 -34.69 -7.14 15.77
C ASN A 128 -34.84 -8.33 14.83
N ARG A 129 -34.74 -8.11 13.52
CA ARG A 129 -34.81 -9.17 12.51
C ARG A 129 -34.15 -8.79 11.19
N VAL A 130 -33.86 -9.82 10.40
CA VAL A 130 -33.52 -9.68 8.98
C VAL A 130 -34.81 -9.59 8.16
N THR A 131 -34.89 -8.63 7.25
CA THR A 131 -36.05 -8.41 6.37
C THR A 131 -35.83 -8.92 4.94
N SER A 132 -34.58 -8.88 4.45
CA SER A 132 -34.21 -9.45 3.15
C SER A 132 -32.72 -9.78 3.10
N THR A 133 -32.33 -10.69 2.18
CA THR A 133 -30.91 -11.03 1.94
C THR A 133 -30.64 -11.28 0.46
N TRP A 134 -29.39 -11.10 0.04
CA TRP A 134 -28.94 -11.42 -1.32
C TRP A 134 -27.44 -11.70 -1.38
N LEU A 135 -27.01 -12.40 -2.44
CA LEU A 135 -25.59 -12.52 -2.76
C LEU A 135 -25.18 -11.40 -3.72
N THR A 136 -23.96 -10.91 -3.55
CA THR A 136 -23.34 -9.92 -4.44
C THR A 136 -21.92 -10.34 -4.84
N PRO A 137 -21.48 -10.12 -6.10
CA PRO A 137 -22.29 -9.68 -7.25
C PRO A 137 -23.45 -10.66 -7.55
N PRO A 138 -24.49 -10.26 -8.30
CA PRO A 138 -25.59 -11.17 -8.64
C PRO A 138 -25.16 -12.35 -9.51
N ILE A 139 -24.08 -12.18 -10.28
CA ILE A 139 -23.42 -13.21 -11.05
C ILE A 139 -21.92 -13.14 -10.77
N LEU A 140 -21.27 -14.28 -10.52
CA LEU A 140 -19.82 -14.36 -10.36
C LEU A 140 -19.23 -15.36 -11.35
N THR A 141 -18.23 -14.93 -12.11
CA THR A 141 -17.53 -15.82 -13.04
C THR A 141 -16.52 -16.67 -12.29
N LEU A 142 -16.41 -17.95 -12.61
CA LEU A 142 -15.42 -18.88 -12.08
C LEU A 142 -14.54 -19.38 -13.22
N ARG A 143 -13.22 -19.33 -13.01
CA ARG A 143 -12.22 -19.87 -13.92
C ARG A 143 -11.40 -20.93 -13.18
N PRO A 144 -11.11 -22.08 -13.79
CA PRO A 144 -10.14 -23.02 -13.25
C PRO A 144 -8.76 -22.37 -13.14
N ASP A 145 -8.01 -22.72 -12.09
CA ASP A 145 -6.61 -22.35 -11.93
C ASP A 145 -5.71 -23.51 -12.39
N GLY A 146 -5.97 -24.03 -13.59
CA GLY A 146 -5.31 -25.20 -14.17
C GLY A 146 -6.31 -26.24 -14.70
N PRO A 147 -5.80 -27.29 -15.39
CA PRO A 147 -6.64 -28.29 -16.06
C PRO A 147 -7.29 -29.31 -15.11
N THR A 148 -6.88 -29.36 -13.84
CA THR A 148 -7.32 -30.40 -12.89
C THR A 148 -8.63 -30.00 -12.20
N LEU A 149 -9.67 -30.82 -12.38
CA LEU A 149 -10.99 -30.70 -11.74
C LEU A 149 -11.33 -31.98 -10.95
N PRO A 150 -12.17 -31.90 -9.89
CA PRO A 150 -12.82 -30.70 -9.36
C PRO A 150 -11.83 -29.79 -8.64
N GLN A 151 -12.16 -28.51 -8.56
CA GLN A 151 -11.30 -27.51 -7.93
C GLN A 151 -12.09 -26.57 -7.02
N THR A 152 -11.68 -26.49 -5.75
CA THR A 152 -12.11 -25.41 -4.85
C THR A 152 -11.33 -24.14 -5.16
N THR A 153 -12.05 -23.10 -5.61
CA THR A 153 -11.49 -21.77 -5.83
C THR A 153 -11.40 -21.00 -4.51
N PHE A 154 -10.69 -19.88 -4.48
CA PHE A 154 -10.74 -18.94 -3.36
C PHE A 154 -11.90 -17.93 -3.52
N ARG A 155 -12.66 -18.02 -4.62
CA ARG A 155 -13.78 -17.11 -4.92
C ARG A 155 -14.98 -17.44 -4.04
N ARG A 156 -15.70 -16.40 -3.61
CA ARG A 156 -16.82 -16.51 -2.67
C ARG A 156 -17.77 -15.32 -2.76
N PHE A 157 -19.07 -15.51 -2.88
CA PHE A 157 -20.03 -14.41 -2.81
C PHE A 157 -19.97 -13.67 -1.47
N THR A 158 -20.28 -12.38 -1.50
CA THR A 158 -20.57 -11.59 -0.31
C THR A 158 -22.06 -11.71 0.00
N VAL A 159 -22.40 -11.90 1.28
CA VAL A 159 -23.78 -12.04 1.76
C VAL A 159 -24.21 -10.72 2.38
N ARG A 160 -25.22 -10.07 1.80
CA ARG A 160 -25.78 -8.82 2.33
C ARG A 160 -27.17 -9.06 2.91
N ALA A 161 -27.50 -8.32 3.96
CA ALA A 161 -28.81 -8.38 4.60
C ALA A 161 -29.35 -6.98 4.88
N GLN A 162 -30.65 -6.80 4.67
CA GLN A 162 -31.40 -5.67 5.19
C GLN A 162 -32.03 -6.05 6.53
N PHE A 163 -32.02 -5.14 7.49
CA PHE A 163 -32.63 -5.31 8.80
C PHE A 163 -33.93 -4.50 8.94
N ASP A 164 -34.66 -4.69 10.04
CA ASP A 164 -35.95 -4.03 10.29
C ASP A 164 -35.83 -2.52 10.58
N ASP A 165 -34.65 -2.05 10.96
CA ASP A 165 -34.32 -0.63 11.08
C ASP A 165 -33.95 0.02 9.73
N ASN A 166 -34.07 -0.72 8.62
CA ASN A 166 -33.69 -0.34 7.26
C ASN A 166 -32.19 -0.12 7.02
N THR A 167 -31.31 -0.55 7.93
CA THR A 167 -29.87 -0.63 7.66
C THR A 167 -29.54 -1.87 6.82
N VAL A 168 -28.39 -1.83 6.15
CA VAL A 168 -27.83 -2.95 5.39
C VAL A 168 -26.51 -3.36 6.03
N GLY A 169 -26.31 -4.66 6.24
CA GLY A 169 -25.09 -5.22 6.84
C GLY A 169 -24.42 -6.31 6.00
N ASP A 170 -23.16 -6.60 6.33
CA ASP A 170 -22.41 -7.72 5.79
C ASP A 170 -22.53 -8.94 6.70
N LEU A 171 -23.01 -10.06 6.16
CA LEU A 171 -23.12 -11.32 6.89
C LEU A 171 -22.14 -12.38 6.40
N THR A 172 -21.21 -12.04 5.51
CA THR A 172 -20.37 -13.02 4.81
C THR A 172 -19.55 -13.86 5.78
N ASN A 173 -19.07 -13.27 6.87
CA ASN A 173 -18.28 -13.98 7.88
C ASN A 173 -19.11 -14.43 9.09
N HIS A 174 -20.44 -14.29 9.04
CA HIS A 174 -21.31 -14.79 10.10
C HIS A 174 -21.19 -16.33 10.19
N PRO A 175 -20.92 -16.91 11.37
CA PRO A 175 -20.83 -18.35 11.54
C PRO A 175 -22.16 -19.05 11.24
N GLY A 176 -22.12 -20.28 10.74
CA GLY A 176 -23.32 -21.10 10.56
C GLY A 176 -24.12 -20.86 9.27
N LEU A 177 -23.66 -20.00 8.35
CA LEU A 177 -24.24 -19.91 7.01
C LEU A 177 -24.19 -21.28 6.31
N ALA A 178 -25.35 -21.77 5.87
CA ALA A 178 -25.46 -23.02 5.13
C ALA A 178 -25.47 -22.75 3.63
N TRP A 179 -24.41 -23.19 2.94
CA TRP A 179 -24.21 -22.96 1.51
C TRP A 179 -24.69 -24.14 0.66
N GLY A 180 -25.21 -23.85 -0.53
CA GLY A 180 -25.59 -24.89 -1.49
C GLY A 180 -25.70 -24.39 -2.93
N PRO A 181 -25.68 -25.29 -3.93
CA PRO A 181 -25.50 -26.74 -3.79
C PRO A 181 -24.05 -27.15 -3.51
N LEU A 182 -23.83 -28.18 -2.69
CA LEU A 182 -22.48 -28.60 -2.25
C LEU A 182 -21.56 -29.11 -3.38
N ALA A 183 -22.12 -29.36 -4.58
CA ALA A 183 -21.33 -29.65 -5.77
C ALA A 183 -20.57 -28.41 -6.30
N ASN A 184 -20.98 -27.21 -5.89
CA ASN A 184 -20.46 -25.94 -6.41
C ASN A 184 -20.04 -24.95 -5.31
N VAL A 185 -20.23 -25.29 -4.04
CA VAL A 185 -19.81 -24.45 -2.92
C VAL A 185 -19.50 -25.31 -1.68
N GLU A 186 -18.36 -25.04 -1.05
CA GLU A 186 -17.99 -25.65 0.22
C GLU A 186 -18.78 -25.07 1.40
N PRO A 187 -18.83 -25.74 2.57
CA PRO A 187 -19.42 -25.16 3.78
C PRO A 187 -18.81 -23.81 4.19
N SER A 188 -17.57 -23.53 3.77
CA SER A 188 -16.88 -22.24 3.97
C SER A 188 -17.42 -21.11 3.08
N GLY A 189 -18.27 -21.43 2.10
CA GLY A 189 -18.73 -20.53 1.04
C GLY A 189 -17.77 -20.37 -0.13
N ARG A 190 -16.63 -21.08 -0.15
CA ARG A 190 -15.71 -21.12 -1.28
C ARG A 190 -16.32 -21.89 -2.44
N LEU A 191 -16.22 -21.34 -3.64
CA LEU A 191 -16.89 -21.89 -4.82
C LEU A 191 -16.06 -22.99 -5.47
N ILE A 192 -16.75 -24.04 -5.93
CA ILE A 192 -16.18 -25.25 -6.54
C ILE A 192 -16.53 -25.28 -8.02
N ILE A 193 -15.53 -25.62 -8.84
CA ILE A 193 -15.72 -26.01 -10.24
C ILE A 193 -15.67 -27.54 -10.27
N SER A 194 -16.79 -28.17 -10.56
CA SER A 194 -16.90 -29.64 -10.62
C SER A 194 -16.46 -30.19 -11.98
N VAL A 195 -16.14 -31.49 -12.03
CA VAL A 195 -15.88 -32.19 -13.30
C VAL A 195 -17.10 -32.05 -14.21
N GLY A 196 -16.86 -31.64 -15.45
CA GLY A 196 -17.91 -31.43 -16.44
C GLY A 196 -18.51 -30.02 -16.45
N ASN A 197 -18.16 -29.14 -15.52
CA ASN A 197 -18.51 -27.73 -15.63
C ASN A 197 -17.66 -27.03 -16.69
N GLY A 198 -18.30 -26.29 -17.59
CA GLY A 198 -17.66 -25.58 -18.68
C GLY A 198 -18.37 -24.29 -19.12
N PRO A 199 -17.74 -23.48 -19.98
CA PRO A 199 -18.22 -22.15 -20.34
C PRO A 199 -19.57 -22.11 -21.06
N SER A 200 -19.97 -23.23 -21.68
CA SER A 200 -21.24 -23.38 -22.36
C SER A 200 -22.40 -23.77 -21.44
N ASP A 201 -22.12 -24.09 -20.18
CA ASP A 201 -23.15 -24.51 -19.24
C ASP A 201 -24.03 -23.33 -18.78
N PRO A 202 -25.30 -23.58 -18.45
CA PRO A 202 -26.15 -22.57 -17.83
C PRO A 202 -25.56 -22.12 -16.48
N ALA A 203 -25.86 -20.87 -16.11
CA ALA A 203 -25.45 -20.35 -14.82
C ALA A 203 -26.10 -21.18 -13.68
N VAL A 204 -25.31 -21.52 -12.66
CA VAL A 204 -25.76 -22.32 -11.52
C VAL A 204 -26.14 -21.39 -10.38
N GLU A 205 -27.33 -21.55 -9.82
CA GLU A 205 -27.73 -20.80 -8.63
C GLU A 205 -26.96 -21.30 -7.40
N ILE A 206 -26.39 -20.36 -6.67
CA ILE A 206 -25.77 -20.55 -5.36
C ILE A 206 -26.66 -19.88 -4.31
N THR A 207 -26.86 -20.57 -3.20
CA THR A 207 -27.63 -20.08 -2.07
C THR A 207 -26.82 -20.06 -0.78
N ALA A 208 -27.04 -19.04 0.05
CA ALA A 208 -26.61 -19.01 1.44
C ALA A 208 -27.86 -18.89 2.33
N THR A 209 -28.14 -19.94 3.09
CA THR A 209 -29.26 -19.97 4.04
C THR A 209 -28.79 -19.46 5.40
N LEU A 210 -29.55 -18.53 5.97
CA LEU A 210 -29.19 -17.94 7.27
C LEU A 210 -29.39 -18.95 8.43
N PRO A 211 -28.46 -18.96 9.41
CA PRO A 211 -28.57 -19.78 10.62
C PRO A 211 -29.74 -19.34 11.52
N ALA A 212 -30.06 -20.18 12.51
CA ALA A 212 -31.23 -20.01 13.37
C ALA A 212 -31.20 -18.75 14.24
N ASP A 213 -30.00 -18.30 14.64
CA ASP A 213 -29.79 -17.07 15.41
C ASP A 213 -30.10 -15.80 14.62
N LEU A 214 -30.04 -15.83 13.29
CA LEU A 214 -30.48 -14.74 12.42
C LEU A 214 -31.95 -14.82 11.98
N ARG A 215 -32.72 -15.79 12.50
CA ARG A 215 -34.15 -15.90 12.25
C ARG A 215 -34.94 -15.08 13.27
N ASP A 216 -36.06 -14.50 12.83
CA ASP A 216 -36.94 -13.66 13.67
C ASP A 216 -37.31 -14.40 14.98
N PRO A 217 -36.81 -13.95 16.14
CA PRO A 217 -37.03 -14.62 17.41
C PRO A 217 -38.47 -14.44 17.92
N ALA A 218 -39.22 -13.46 17.41
CA ALA A 218 -40.62 -13.24 17.77
C ALA A 218 -41.57 -14.21 17.04
N HIS A 219 -41.09 -14.92 16.01
CA HIS A 219 -41.90 -15.88 15.27
C HIS A 219 -41.66 -17.31 15.81
N PRO A 220 -42.69 -18.08 16.18
CA PRO A 220 -42.52 -19.44 16.71
C PRO A 220 -41.89 -20.46 15.74
N ALA A 221 -41.96 -20.19 14.43
CA ALA A 221 -41.41 -21.01 13.36
C ALA A 221 -41.02 -20.08 12.19
N PRO A 222 -39.94 -19.28 12.36
CA PRO A 222 -39.57 -18.30 11.36
C PRO A 222 -39.17 -19.01 10.06
N PRO A 223 -39.62 -18.51 8.88
CA PRO A 223 -39.25 -19.10 7.61
C PRO A 223 -37.74 -19.04 7.39
N GLU A 224 -37.22 -19.94 6.56
CA GLU A 224 -35.83 -19.87 6.13
C GLU A 224 -35.61 -18.64 5.25
N ILE A 225 -34.58 -17.87 5.57
CA ILE A 225 -34.15 -16.72 4.78
C ILE A 225 -32.93 -17.16 3.96
N ARG A 226 -33.02 -16.99 2.64
CA ARG A 226 -32.00 -17.43 1.68
C ARG A 226 -31.55 -16.26 0.83
N ALA A 227 -30.23 -16.07 0.76
CA ALA A 227 -29.59 -15.21 -0.22
C ALA A 227 -29.27 -16.05 -1.46
N SER A 228 -29.61 -15.56 -2.65
CA SER A 228 -29.28 -16.21 -3.93
C SER A 228 -28.37 -15.35 -4.80
N GLY A 229 -27.57 -16.02 -5.62
CA GLY A 229 -26.70 -15.47 -6.66
C GLY A 229 -26.37 -16.57 -7.68
N HIS A 230 -25.67 -16.25 -8.77
CA HIS A 230 -25.38 -17.25 -9.81
C HIS A 230 -23.90 -17.31 -10.14
N ILE A 231 -23.37 -18.51 -10.34
CA ILE A 231 -22.04 -18.68 -10.92
C ILE A 231 -22.12 -18.95 -12.42
N ARG A 232 -21.16 -18.42 -13.17
CA ARG A 232 -20.89 -18.82 -14.56
C ARG A 232 -19.49 -19.36 -14.66
N PHE A 233 -19.30 -20.39 -15.47
CA PHE A 233 -17.97 -20.92 -15.72
C PHE A 233 -17.35 -20.22 -16.92
N ALA A 234 -16.04 -20.03 -16.88
CA ALA A 234 -15.26 -19.59 -18.01
C ALA A 234 -14.01 -20.48 -18.12
N SER A 235 -13.39 -20.47 -19.29
CA SER A 235 -12.25 -21.33 -19.56
C SER A 235 -11.06 -20.98 -18.66
N ASP A 236 -10.19 -21.97 -18.44
CA ASP A 236 -8.86 -21.71 -17.90
C ASP A 236 -8.17 -20.64 -18.77
N TRP A 237 -7.48 -19.71 -18.12
CA TRP A 237 -6.68 -18.72 -18.82
C TRP A 237 -5.67 -19.35 -19.79
N ALA A 238 -5.10 -20.51 -19.45
CA ALA A 238 -4.12 -21.18 -20.30
C ALA A 238 -4.66 -21.61 -21.69
N VAL A 239 -5.97 -21.79 -21.85
CA VAL A 239 -6.60 -22.19 -23.14
C VAL A 239 -7.27 -21.04 -23.87
N GLU A 240 -7.35 -19.87 -23.24
CA GLU A 240 -7.91 -18.67 -23.84
C GLU A 240 -6.92 -18.05 -24.85
N PRO A 241 -7.40 -17.35 -25.90
CA PRO A 241 -6.54 -16.75 -26.91
C PRO A 241 -5.42 -15.88 -26.31
N THR A 242 -4.30 -15.74 -27.00
CA THR A 242 -3.21 -14.89 -26.51
C THR A 242 -3.66 -13.43 -26.37
N ILE A 243 -3.13 -12.74 -25.36
CA ILE A 243 -3.40 -11.31 -25.16
C ILE A 243 -2.30 -10.53 -25.87
N ARG A 244 -2.70 -9.70 -26.84
CA ARG A 244 -1.77 -8.83 -27.54
C ARG A 244 -1.20 -7.79 -26.58
N THR A 245 0.11 -7.79 -26.46
CA THR A 245 0.90 -6.80 -25.74
C THR A 245 1.46 -5.81 -26.73
N GLU A 246 1.20 -4.53 -26.50
CA GLU A 246 1.61 -3.45 -27.38
C GLU A 246 2.65 -2.59 -26.67
N THR A 247 3.74 -2.27 -27.35
CA THR A 247 4.69 -1.28 -26.85
C THR A 247 4.04 0.10 -26.87
N VAL A 248 4.11 0.83 -25.76
CA VAL A 248 3.55 2.17 -25.67
C VAL A 248 4.52 3.16 -26.29
N GLN A 249 4.17 3.64 -27.48
CA GLN A 249 4.92 4.66 -28.21
C GLN A 249 4.40 6.06 -27.83
N ILE A 250 5.31 6.96 -27.46
CA ILE A 250 4.96 8.35 -27.06
C ILE A 250 5.54 9.38 -28.03
N GLN A 251 6.44 8.94 -28.92
CA GLN A 251 7.06 9.73 -29.99
C GLN A 251 7.38 8.83 -31.18
N ASP A 252 7.32 9.37 -32.40
CA ASP A 252 7.49 8.64 -33.68
C ASP A 252 8.88 8.05 -33.91
N THR A 253 9.86 8.37 -33.06
CA THR A 253 11.27 8.07 -33.30
C THR A 253 11.85 6.94 -32.44
N TRP A 254 11.12 6.40 -31.46
CA TRP A 254 11.71 5.50 -30.47
C TRP A 254 10.86 4.25 -30.20
N PRO A 255 11.09 3.17 -30.95
CA PRO A 255 10.51 1.88 -30.59
C PRO A 255 11.12 1.43 -29.25
N GLY A 256 10.28 0.94 -28.33
CA GLY A 256 10.70 0.33 -27.07
C GLY A 256 11.38 -1.01 -27.34
N THR A 257 12.57 -0.96 -27.93
CA THR A 257 13.32 -2.09 -28.49
C THR A 257 14.61 -2.39 -27.73
N ILE A 258 14.78 -1.81 -26.55
CA ILE A 258 15.85 -2.29 -25.67
C ILE A 258 15.48 -3.71 -25.30
N ASN A 259 16.45 -4.62 -25.40
CA ASN A 259 16.26 -6.00 -25.04
C ASN A 259 15.58 -6.06 -23.65
N PRO A 260 14.35 -6.59 -23.56
CA PRO A 260 13.57 -6.56 -22.33
C PRO A 260 14.25 -7.32 -21.18
N GLU A 261 15.17 -8.23 -21.46
CA GLU A 261 15.97 -8.90 -20.43
C GLU A 261 17.01 -8.00 -19.75
N LEU A 262 17.32 -6.83 -20.34
CA LEU A 262 18.40 -5.94 -19.87
C LEU A 262 17.90 -4.71 -19.12
N VAL A 263 16.61 -4.39 -19.18
CA VAL A 263 16.05 -3.16 -18.60
C VAL A 263 14.73 -3.40 -17.87
N PRO A 264 14.32 -2.49 -16.97
CA PRO A 264 12.98 -2.51 -16.39
C PRO A 264 11.88 -2.45 -17.47
N ASN A 265 10.87 -3.31 -17.36
CA ASN A 265 9.72 -3.36 -18.27
C ASN A 265 8.44 -3.07 -17.50
N PHE A 266 7.78 -1.96 -17.80
CA PHE A 266 6.48 -1.63 -17.24
C PHE A 266 5.37 -2.29 -18.03
N LEU A 267 4.40 -2.89 -17.35
CA LEU A 267 3.17 -3.41 -17.94
C LEU A 267 1.97 -2.66 -17.38
N PHE A 268 1.19 -2.03 -18.26
CA PHE A 268 -0.09 -1.40 -17.92
C PHE A 268 -1.25 -2.34 -18.25
N LEU A 269 -2.09 -2.63 -17.25
CA LEU A 269 -3.35 -3.35 -17.37
C LEU A 269 -4.49 -2.49 -16.82
N CYS A 270 -5.73 -2.91 -17.07
CA CYS A 270 -6.93 -2.22 -16.62
C CYS A 270 -7.94 -3.17 -15.97
N ASP A 271 -8.75 -2.65 -15.06
CA ASP A 271 -9.94 -3.32 -14.56
C ASP A 271 -11.16 -2.39 -14.49
N GLY A 272 -12.34 -2.94 -14.74
CA GLY A 272 -13.59 -2.18 -14.78
C GLY A 272 -13.76 -1.29 -16.03
N TYR A 273 -12.95 -1.47 -17.07
CA TYR A 273 -13.09 -0.80 -18.37
C TYR A 273 -13.82 -1.73 -19.34
N THR A 274 -14.78 -1.23 -20.11
CA THR A 274 -15.43 -2.01 -21.16
C THR A 274 -14.66 -1.89 -22.47
N THR A 275 -14.99 -2.71 -23.47
CA THR A 275 -14.33 -2.69 -24.80
C THR A 275 -14.27 -1.29 -25.41
N ASP A 276 -15.30 -0.47 -25.22
CA ASP A 276 -15.41 0.87 -25.80
C ASP A 276 -14.48 1.89 -25.13
N ASP A 277 -13.93 1.57 -23.95
CA ASP A 277 -13.07 2.46 -23.17
C ASP A 277 -11.57 2.29 -23.46
N LYS A 278 -11.20 1.40 -24.40
CA LYS A 278 -9.79 1.20 -24.79
C LYS A 278 -9.08 2.53 -25.13
N PRO A 279 -9.68 3.47 -25.90
CA PRO A 279 -9.02 4.75 -26.19
C PRO A 279 -8.72 5.61 -24.94
N GLN A 280 -9.58 5.55 -23.92
CA GLN A 280 -9.44 6.27 -22.66
C GLN A 280 -8.29 5.67 -21.85
N PHE A 281 -8.25 4.35 -21.72
CA PHE A 281 -7.16 3.63 -21.07
C PHE A 281 -5.80 3.98 -21.67
N GLU A 282 -5.67 3.92 -22.99
CA GLU A 282 -4.43 4.29 -23.68
C GLU A 282 -4.06 5.78 -23.49
N SER A 283 -5.06 6.67 -23.47
CA SER A 283 -4.84 8.11 -23.24
C SER A 283 -4.38 8.40 -21.81
N GLN A 284 -4.87 7.63 -20.83
CA GLN A 284 -4.43 7.71 -19.43
C GLN A 284 -2.96 7.28 -19.29
N ILE A 285 -2.58 6.14 -19.89
CA ILE A 285 -1.18 5.69 -19.93
C ILE A 285 -0.29 6.77 -20.55
N ARG A 286 -0.69 7.33 -21.70
CA ARG A 286 0.05 8.41 -22.37
C ARG A 286 0.18 9.67 -21.50
N SER A 287 -0.78 9.94 -20.62
CA SER A 287 -0.71 11.06 -19.68
C SER A 287 0.38 10.82 -18.62
N LEU A 288 0.42 9.63 -18.02
CA LEU A 288 1.44 9.27 -17.03
C LEU A 288 2.84 9.26 -17.60
N LEU A 289 3.02 8.56 -18.72
CA LEU A 289 4.31 8.50 -19.37
C LEU A 289 4.70 9.85 -19.98
N GLY A 290 3.72 10.68 -20.35
CA GLY A 290 3.94 12.06 -20.75
C GLY A 290 4.59 12.89 -19.65
N LEU A 291 4.13 12.77 -18.40
CA LEU A 291 4.75 13.41 -17.24
C LEU A 291 6.14 12.81 -16.98
N MET A 292 6.21 11.49 -16.77
CA MET A 292 7.45 10.78 -16.41
C MET A 292 8.59 11.09 -17.38
N LYS A 293 8.33 11.07 -18.70
CA LYS A 293 9.38 11.22 -19.73
C LYS A 293 9.77 12.67 -20.03
N LYS A 294 8.98 13.67 -19.61
CA LYS A 294 9.16 15.07 -20.06
C LYS A 294 9.30 16.08 -18.93
N SER A 295 8.83 15.76 -17.71
CA SER A 295 8.79 16.71 -16.61
C SER A 295 10.06 16.64 -15.76
N ARG A 296 10.64 17.80 -15.46
CA ARG A 296 11.73 17.92 -14.46
C ARG A 296 11.24 17.62 -13.04
N LEU A 297 9.93 17.79 -12.77
CA LEU A 297 9.34 17.48 -11.46
C LEU A 297 9.52 16.00 -11.10
N THR A 298 9.42 15.12 -12.09
CA THR A 298 9.55 13.66 -11.92
C THR A 298 10.96 13.16 -12.21
N ARG A 299 11.96 14.05 -12.29
CA ARG A 299 13.36 13.65 -12.45
C ARG A 299 13.75 12.67 -11.33
N PRO A 300 14.29 11.48 -11.64
CA PRO A 300 15.07 11.16 -12.84
C PRO A 300 14.34 10.40 -13.96
N PHE A 301 13.02 10.22 -13.90
CA PHE A 301 12.32 9.47 -14.95
C PHE A 301 12.44 10.09 -16.34
N ASP A 302 12.60 11.42 -16.44
CA ASP A 302 12.84 12.12 -17.70
C ASP A 302 14.18 11.67 -18.32
N LEU A 303 15.23 11.57 -17.50
CA LEU A 303 16.58 11.15 -17.90
C LEU A 303 16.68 9.64 -18.18
N LEU A 304 15.89 8.85 -17.46
CA LEU A 304 15.87 7.38 -17.53
C LEU A 304 14.86 6.84 -18.54
N SER A 305 14.13 7.74 -19.22
CA SER A 305 13.06 7.39 -20.16
C SER A 305 13.52 6.52 -21.33
N THR A 306 14.82 6.51 -21.61
CA THR A 306 15.49 5.69 -22.65
C THR A 306 16.15 4.43 -22.09
N SER A 307 15.92 4.10 -20.82
CA SER A 307 16.56 2.98 -20.11
C SER A 307 15.51 2.02 -19.53
N MET A 308 14.28 2.08 -20.03
CA MET A 308 13.13 1.30 -19.60
C MET A 308 12.20 1.04 -20.80
N ASN A 309 11.45 -0.05 -20.75
CA ASN A 309 10.38 -0.35 -21.72
C ASN A 309 9.00 -0.15 -21.10
N TYR A 310 8.02 0.17 -21.94
CA TYR A 310 6.63 0.38 -21.54
C TYR A 310 5.71 -0.43 -22.45
N PHE A 311 4.91 -1.30 -21.83
CA PHE A 311 4.00 -2.21 -22.49
C PHE A 311 2.58 -2.00 -21.95
N GLN A 312 1.59 -2.19 -22.79
CA GLN A 312 0.19 -2.21 -22.39
C GLN A 312 -0.47 -3.50 -22.89
N ALA A 313 -1.44 -4.00 -22.13
CA ALA A 313 -2.35 -5.02 -22.58
C ALA A 313 -3.76 -4.69 -22.10
N PHE A 314 -4.69 -4.61 -23.03
CA PHE A 314 -6.08 -4.26 -22.74
C PHE A 314 -6.92 -5.52 -22.58
N VAL A 315 -7.42 -5.74 -21.36
CA VAL A 315 -8.31 -6.86 -21.04
C VAL A 315 -9.62 -6.27 -20.51
N PRO A 316 -10.70 -6.23 -21.32
CA PRO A 316 -11.93 -5.57 -20.91
C PRO A 316 -12.66 -6.36 -19.81
N SER A 317 -13.37 -5.62 -18.97
CA SER A 317 -14.45 -6.12 -18.11
C SER A 317 -15.77 -6.11 -18.87
N SER A 318 -16.71 -6.94 -18.40
CA SER A 318 -18.06 -7.03 -19.00
C SER A 318 -18.95 -5.82 -18.64
N HIS A 319 -18.58 -5.06 -17.61
CA HIS A 319 -19.26 -3.86 -17.16
C HIS A 319 -18.24 -2.84 -16.62
N HIS A 320 -18.69 -1.60 -16.45
CA HIS A 320 -17.90 -0.56 -15.80
C HIS A 320 -17.72 -0.82 -14.30
N GLY A 321 -16.64 -0.28 -13.74
CA GLY A 321 -16.39 -0.24 -12.30
C GLY A 321 -15.73 -1.49 -11.74
N VAL A 322 -15.27 -1.35 -10.50
CA VAL A 322 -14.67 -2.40 -9.66
C VAL A 322 -15.45 -2.47 -8.35
N SER A 323 -15.17 -3.44 -7.47
CA SER A 323 -15.93 -3.55 -6.22
C SER A 323 -15.59 -2.42 -5.23
N VAL A 324 -16.54 -2.04 -4.37
CA VAL A 324 -16.32 -1.14 -3.23
C VAL A 324 -16.78 -1.89 -1.99
N LEU A 325 -15.85 -2.18 -1.07
CA LEU A 325 -16.10 -3.11 0.04
C LEU A 325 -16.71 -2.42 1.26
N CYS A 326 -16.34 -1.15 1.46
CA CYS A 326 -16.77 -0.33 2.58
C CYS A 326 -18.23 0.14 2.43
N GLU A 327 -18.81 0.61 3.53
CA GLU A 327 -20.11 1.26 3.50
C GLU A 327 -20.02 2.59 2.74
N VAL A 328 -21.07 2.93 2.01
CA VAL A 328 -21.23 4.18 1.29
C VAL A 328 -22.50 4.89 1.72
N TYR A 329 -22.57 6.21 1.55
CA TYR A 329 -23.78 6.99 1.77
C TYR A 329 -24.05 7.96 0.61
N PRO A 330 -25.33 8.20 0.27
CA PRO A 330 -25.67 9.05 -0.86
C PRO A 330 -25.53 10.53 -0.51
N SER A 331 -25.22 11.32 -1.53
CA SER A 331 -25.43 12.76 -1.53
C SER A 331 -26.88 13.07 -1.16
N GLN A 332 -27.07 14.08 -0.32
CA GLN A 332 -28.36 14.42 0.27
C GLN A 332 -28.62 15.92 0.19
N GLN A 333 -29.88 16.28 -0.03
CA GLN A 333 -30.40 17.64 0.14
C GLN A 333 -30.46 18.01 1.62
N ASP A 334 -30.68 19.29 1.95
CA ASP A 334 -30.75 19.78 3.33
C ASP A 334 -31.87 19.12 4.16
N ASN A 335 -32.92 18.63 3.49
CA ASN A 335 -34.02 17.89 4.10
C ASN A 335 -33.73 16.37 4.29
N GLY A 336 -32.53 15.89 3.93
CA GLY A 336 -32.14 14.48 4.04
C GLY A 336 -32.63 13.56 2.92
N ASN A 337 -33.30 14.09 1.89
CA ASN A 337 -33.64 13.33 0.71
C ASN A 337 -32.40 13.07 -0.14
N VAL A 338 -32.33 11.88 -0.75
CA VAL A 338 -31.27 11.53 -1.71
C VAL A 338 -31.28 12.51 -2.87
N ARG A 339 -30.11 13.02 -3.22
CA ARG A 339 -29.93 13.88 -4.39
C ARG A 339 -29.65 13.01 -5.60
N THR A 340 -30.55 13.06 -6.57
CA THR A 340 -30.42 12.38 -7.87
C THR A 340 -29.96 13.38 -8.93
N ASN A 341 -29.04 12.95 -9.79
CA ASN A 341 -28.53 13.71 -10.93
C ASN A 341 -29.49 13.65 -12.12
N ASP A 342 -29.27 14.49 -13.13
CA ASP A 342 -30.14 14.61 -14.32
C ASP A 342 -30.25 13.30 -15.14
N ASP A 343 -29.32 12.36 -14.97
CA ASP A 343 -29.32 11.06 -15.65
C ASP A 343 -29.73 9.88 -14.74
N ASP A 344 -30.39 10.18 -13.62
CA ASP A 344 -30.85 9.24 -12.58
C ASP A 344 -29.74 8.55 -11.79
N THR A 345 -28.49 8.98 -11.93
CA THR A 345 -27.40 8.54 -11.03
C THR A 345 -27.47 9.26 -9.69
N VAL A 346 -26.90 8.64 -8.67
CA VAL A 346 -26.70 9.21 -7.33
C VAL A 346 -25.21 9.17 -7.04
N ASP A 347 -24.66 10.28 -6.58
CA ASP A 347 -23.28 10.34 -6.13
C ASP A 347 -23.20 9.79 -4.70
N LEU A 348 -22.35 8.78 -4.51
CA LEU A 348 -22.10 8.13 -3.23
C LEU A 348 -20.70 8.46 -2.73
N TYR A 349 -20.55 8.47 -1.41
CA TYR A 349 -19.29 8.71 -0.72
C TYR A 349 -19.02 7.54 0.24
N CYS A 350 -17.77 7.08 0.35
CA CYS A 350 -17.42 6.08 1.36
C CYS A 350 -17.58 6.66 2.78
N VAL A 351 -18.04 5.83 3.70
CA VAL A 351 -18.00 6.13 5.13
C VAL A 351 -16.53 6.23 5.54
N PRO A 352 -16.10 7.34 6.19
CA PRO A 352 -14.72 7.49 6.62
C PRO A 352 -14.31 6.42 7.64
N ASP A 353 -13.02 6.08 7.66
CA ASP A 353 -12.47 5.19 8.68
C ASP A 353 -12.66 5.80 10.08
N PRO A 354 -13.11 5.01 11.07
CA PRO A 354 -13.22 5.45 12.46
C PRO A 354 -11.82 5.65 13.08
N GLU A 355 -11.68 6.64 13.94
CA GLU A 355 -10.39 6.98 14.59
C GLU A 355 -10.62 7.33 16.07
N ASP A 356 -9.85 6.74 16.99
CA ASP A 356 -9.95 7.08 18.42
C ASP A 356 -9.54 8.55 18.64
N PRO A 357 -10.38 9.39 19.30
CA PRO A 357 -10.02 10.77 19.58
C PRO A 357 -8.76 10.93 20.44
N SER A 358 -7.85 11.78 19.98
CA SER A 358 -6.71 12.26 20.78
C SER A 358 -7.17 13.14 21.96
N ALA A 359 -6.48 13.02 23.09
CA ALA A 359 -6.83 13.74 24.31
C ALA A 359 -6.79 15.26 24.10
N GLY A 360 -7.87 15.96 24.48
CA GLY A 360 -7.95 17.42 24.39
C GLY A 360 -8.34 17.98 23.01
N GLU A 361 -8.37 17.16 21.96
CA GLU A 361 -8.65 17.63 20.59
C GLU A 361 -10.15 17.77 20.29
N ARG A 362 -10.47 18.53 19.24
CA ARG A 362 -11.83 18.63 18.69
C ARG A 362 -12.18 17.35 17.94
N TRP A 363 -13.42 16.88 18.10
CA TRP A 363 -13.87 15.63 17.48
C TRP A 363 -14.38 15.86 16.06
N GLY A 364 -13.78 15.15 15.11
CA GLY A 364 -14.24 15.04 13.72
C GLY A 364 -15.24 13.89 13.53
N LEU A 365 -15.66 13.67 12.28
CA LEU A 365 -16.61 12.60 11.94
C LEU A 365 -16.04 11.20 12.27
N SER A 366 -14.77 10.94 11.97
CA SER A 366 -14.09 9.67 12.29
C SER A 366 -14.09 9.38 13.80
N ASN A 367 -13.94 10.41 14.65
CA ASN A 367 -14.03 10.24 16.09
C ASN A 367 -15.45 9.92 16.57
N LEU A 368 -16.47 10.53 15.96
CA LEU A 368 -17.86 10.16 16.24
C LEU A 368 -18.16 8.73 15.82
N LEU A 369 -17.64 8.27 14.67
CA LEU A 369 -17.82 6.90 14.18
C LEU A 369 -17.15 5.86 15.08
N PHE A 370 -16.03 6.21 15.70
CA PHE A 370 -15.38 5.37 16.69
C PHE A 370 -16.17 5.36 18.01
N ARG A 371 -16.44 6.53 18.61
CA ARG A 371 -17.01 6.63 19.96
C ARG A 371 -18.51 6.39 20.04
N LEU A 372 -19.27 6.89 19.06
CA LEU A 372 -20.74 6.89 19.04
C LEU A 372 -21.31 5.84 18.08
N GLY A 373 -20.46 5.32 17.20
CA GLY A 373 -20.84 4.36 16.19
C GLY A 373 -21.65 4.97 15.04
N LEU A 374 -22.42 4.14 14.34
CA LEU A 374 -23.13 4.52 13.11
C LEU A 374 -24.60 4.86 13.38
N PRO A 375 -25.16 5.93 12.80
CA PRO A 375 -26.58 6.28 12.98
C PRO A 375 -27.49 5.28 12.26
N ILE A 376 -28.72 5.10 12.74
CA ILE A 376 -29.76 4.39 11.96
C ILE A 376 -30.66 5.39 11.21
N PRO A 377 -31.45 4.96 10.20
CA PRO A 377 -32.37 5.83 9.47
C PRO A 377 -33.26 6.73 10.33
N GLY A 378 -33.68 6.26 11.50
CA GLY A 378 -34.47 7.04 12.47
C GLY A 378 -33.70 8.17 13.17
N GLN A 379 -32.40 8.32 12.96
CA GLN A 379 -31.51 9.36 13.52
C GLN A 379 -30.97 10.30 12.42
N GLY A 380 -31.66 10.36 11.27
CA GLY A 380 -31.27 11.17 10.12
C GLY A 380 -31.42 12.69 10.33
N LEU A 381 -31.27 13.44 9.24
CA LEU A 381 -31.29 14.92 9.25
C LEU A 381 -32.63 15.53 9.70
N ASP A 382 -33.71 14.75 9.66
CA ASP A 382 -35.03 15.07 10.19
C ASP A 382 -35.02 15.28 11.71
N ARG A 383 -34.05 14.69 12.43
CA ARG A 383 -33.89 14.90 13.87
C ARG A 383 -33.12 16.18 14.21
N PRO A 384 -33.56 16.98 15.18
CA PRO A 384 -32.79 18.09 15.72
C PRO A 384 -31.47 17.64 16.34
N VAL A 385 -30.40 18.41 16.16
CA VAL A 385 -29.08 18.14 16.76
C VAL A 385 -29.16 17.97 18.27
N LYS A 386 -30.02 18.75 18.94
CA LYS A 386 -30.21 18.63 20.39
C LYS A 386 -30.70 17.23 20.79
N GLU A 387 -31.67 16.67 20.07
CA GLU A 387 -32.19 15.34 20.38
C GLU A 387 -31.14 14.24 20.16
N ILE A 388 -30.26 14.41 19.17
CA ILE A 388 -29.13 13.49 18.95
C ILE A 388 -28.15 13.56 20.12
N ARG A 389 -27.83 14.75 20.62
CA ARG A 389 -26.97 14.95 21.78
C ARG A 389 -27.57 14.38 23.05
N ASP A 390 -28.85 14.66 23.29
CA ASP A 390 -29.60 14.10 24.43
C ASP A 390 -29.61 12.56 24.38
N TYR A 391 -29.73 11.98 23.18
CA TYR A 391 -29.60 10.53 22.99
C TYR A 391 -28.20 10.03 23.37
N TRP A 392 -27.12 10.68 22.90
CA TRP A 392 -25.76 10.29 23.24
C TRP A 392 -25.49 10.31 24.75
N ASP A 393 -25.94 11.36 25.46
CA ASP A 393 -25.82 11.46 26.94
C ASP A 393 -26.57 10.37 27.68
N SER A 394 -27.60 9.81 27.05
CA SER A 394 -28.39 8.73 27.63
C SER A 394 -27.72 7.36 27.50
N ILE A 395 -26.77 7.18 26.58
CA ILE A 395 -26.13 5.88 26.28
C ILE A 395 -24.64 5.82 26.58
N LEU A 396 -23.96 6.97 26.67
CA LEU A 396 -22.53 7.07 26.89
C LEU A 396 -22.22 8.02 28.05
N ASP A 397 -21.03 7.86 28.62
CA ASP A 397 -20.50 8.75 29.64
C ASP A 397 -19.57 9.79 29.00
N ASP A 398 -19.58 11.01 29.55
CA ASP A 398 -18.63 12.10 29.26
C ASP A 398 -18.48 12.50 27.78
N VAL A 399 -19.58 12.58 27.03
CA VAL A 399 -19.56 13.08 25.63
C VAL A 399 -19.18 14.58 25.59
N PRO A 400 -18.07 14.98 24.94
CA PRO A 400 -17.57 16.36 24.99
C PRO A 400 -18.29 17.26 23.97
N HIS A 401 -19.54 17.64 24.25
CA HIS A 401 -20.38 18.44 23.35
C HIS A 401 -19.80 19.79 22.94
N ASP A 402 -18.93 20.38 23.76
CA ASP A 402 -18.20 21.63 23.50
C ASP A 402 -17.10 21.44 22.43
N ARG A 403 -16.64 20.21 22.23
CA ARG A 403 -15.61 19.84 21.25
C ARG A 403 -16.18 19.22 19.97
N ILE A 404 -17.49 19.02 19.91
CA ILE A 404 -18.20 18.48 18.74
C ILE A 404 -19.02 19.60 18.10
N ALA A 405 -18.65 20.04 16.90
CA ALA A 405 -19.43 21.05 16.18
C ALA A 405 -20.79 20.50 15.71
N ASN A 406 -21.83 21.35 15.64
CA ASN A 406 -23.14 20.97 15.11
C ASN A 406 -23.05 20.44 13.67
N GLU A 407 -22.14 21.00 12.86
CA GLU A 407 -21.87 20.51 11.52
C GLU A 407 -21.37 19.07 11.52
N THR A 408 -20.48 18.70 12.45
CA THR A 408 -20.02 17.32 12.62
C THR A 408 -21.18 16.39 12.97
N VAL A 409 -22.11 16.82 13.83
CA VAL A 409 -23.33 16.05 14.13
C VAL A 409 -24.19 15.89 12.87
N ARG A 410 -24.39 16.95 12.08
CA ARG A 410 -25.14 16.87 10.81
C ARG A 410 -24.47 15.92 9.81
N ARG A 411 -23.13 15.93 9.72
CA ARG A 411 -22.38 14.99 8.89
C ARG A 411 -22.55 13.55 9.36
N TRP A 412 -22.56 13.31 10.68
CA TRP A 412 -22.89 12.00 11.25
C TRP A 412 -24.31 11.59 10.87
N GLN A 413 -25.32 12.45 11.04
CA GLN A 413 -26.72 12.15 10.68
C GLN A 413 -26.92 11.78 9.20
N LYS A 414 -26.12 12.32 8.28
CA LYS A 414 -26.17 11.93 6.85
C LYS A 414 -25.87 10.44 6.63
N LEU A 415 -25.06 9.83 7.50
CA LEU A 415 -24.72 8.40 7.44
C LEU A 415 -25.90 7.50 7.81
N ALA A 416 -27.03 8.07 8.27
CA ALA A 416 -28.27 7.33 8.52
C ALA A 416 -28.85 6.72 7.23
N ARG A 417 -28.41 7.20 6.06
CA ARG A 417 -28.76 6.69 4.72
C ARG A 417 -27.70 5.77 4.12
N ARG A 418 -26.71 5.34 4.90
CA ARG A 418 -25.64 4.47 4.40
C ARG A 418 -26.17 3.11 3.94
N THR A 419 -25.42 2.47 3.07
CA THR A 419 -25.65 1.12 2.54
C THR A 419 -24.32 0.58 1.97
N PHE A 420 -24.37 -0.55 1.28
CA PHE A 420 -23.27 -1.05 0.45
C PHE A 420 -23.61 -0.91 -1.03
N LEU A 421 -22.58 -0.90 -1.87
CA LEU A 421 -22.73 -1.13 -3.30
C LEU A 421 -22.86 -2.63 -3.59
N GLU A 422 -23.56 -2.97 -4.68
CA GLU A 422 -23.37 -4.27 -5.31
C GLU A 422 -21.91 -4.40 -5.75
N GLU A 423 -21.27 -5.49 -5.32
CA GLU A 423 -19.94 -5.84 -5.80
C GLU A 423 -19.95 -6.13 -7.31
N SER A 424 -18.77 -6.13 -7.89
CA SER A 424 -18.52 -6.19 -9.33
C SER A 424 -17.80 -7.49 -9.70
N ASP A 425 -18.23 -8.15 -10.78
CA ASP A 425 -17.54 -9.29 -11.39
C ASP A 425 -16.57 -8.80 -12.49
N SER A 426 -15.66 -7.91 -12.09
CA SER A 426 -14.65 -7.33 -12.98
C SER A 426 -13.56 -8.36 -13.32
N THR A 427 -12.88 -8.16 -14.45
CA THR A 427 -11.97 -9.18 -15.02
C THR A 427 -10.76 -9.47 -14.12
N LEU A 428 -10.15 -8.43 -13.55
CA LEU A 428 -9.01 -8.56 -12.65
C LEU A 428 -9.41 -8.54 -11.17
N GLY A 429 -10.70 -8.38 -10.86
CA GLY A 429 -11.21 -8.43 -9.50
C GLY A 429 -10.58 -7.41 -8.56
N LEU A 430 -10.35 -6.18 -9.01
CA LEU A 430 -9.97 -5.08 -8.12
C LEU A 430 -11.13 -4.68 -7.19
N ALA A 431 -10.78 -4.10 -6.06
CA ALA A 431 -11.72 -3.49 -5.13
C ALA A 431 -11.11 -2.28 -4.42
N TYR A 432 -11.99 -1.39 -3.95
CA TYR A 432 -11.65 -0.28 -3.05
C TYR A 432 -12.09 -0.55 -1.62
N GLY A 433 -11.23 -0.12 -0.69
CA GLY A 433 -11.43 -0.16 0.74
C GLY A 433 -11.55 -1.57 1.28
N ASP A 434 -11.89 -1.67 2.56
CA ASP A 434 -12.12 -2.93 3.26
C ASP A 434 -13.60 -3.08 3.64
N TYR A 435 -13.95 -4.29 4.06
CA TYR A 435 -15.22 -4.47 4.76
C TYR A 435 -15.21 -3.69 6.09
N PRO A 436 -16.35 -3.12 6.51
CA PRO A 436 -16.41 -2.28 7.71
C PRO A 436 -15.82 -2.98 8.93
N ASN A 437 -14.91 -2.27 9.55
CA ASN A 437 -14.27 -2.64 10.80
C ASN A 437 -13.88 -1.34 11.53
N VAL A 438 -13.44 -1.50 12.78
CA VAL A 438 -13.02 -0.38 13.64
C VAL A 438 -11.54 -0.46 14.02
N THR A 439 -10.76 -1.23 13.26
CA THR A 439 -9.34 -1.43 13.53
C THR A 439 -8.49 -0.36 12.83
N ASP A 440 -7.40 0.07 13.47
CA ASP A 440 -6.52 1.16 13.00
C ASP A 440 -5.70 0.82 11.72
N GLU A 441 -5.86 -0.39 11.19
CA GLU A 441 -5.16 -0.90 10.02
C GLU A 441 -5.99 -0.82 8.72
N SER A 442 -7.30 -0.54 8.82
CA SER A 442 -8.14 -0.43 7.64
C SER A 442 -8.01 0.94 6.98
N ASP A 443 -7.97 0.95 5.65
CA ASP A 443 -8.01 2.19 4.86
C ASP A 443 -9.03 2.07 3.73
N ASN A 444 -10.18 2.72 3.92
CA ASN A 444 -11.26 2.76 2.95
C ASN A 444 -10.91 3.52 1.65
N ARG A 445 -9.70 4.08 1.54
CA ARG A 445 -9.20 4.76 0.34
C ARG A 445 -8.34 3.89 -0.55
N GLU A 446 -7.80 2.77 -0.05
CA GLU A 446 -6.89 1.93 -0.82
C GLU A 446 -7.60 1.16 -1.94
N ILE A 447 -6.89 0.98 -3.05
CA ILE A 447 -7.30 0.08 -4.13
C ILE A 447 -6.36 -1.09 -4.23
N GLY A 448 -6.89 -2.31 -4.30
CA GLY A 448 -6.10 -3.51 -4.50
C GLY A 448 -6.91 -4.65 -5.09
N PHE A 449 -6.33 -5.85 -5.11
CA PHE A 449 -7.10 -7.04 -5.42
C PHE A 449 -8.14 -7.30 -4.34
N HIS A 450 -9.37 -7.54 -4.77
CA HIS A 450 -10.40 -7.99 -3.87
C HIS A 450 -9.97 -9.34 -3.25
N PRO A 451 -9.95 -9.47 -1.91
CA PRO A 451 -9.37 -10.62 -1.21
C PRO A 451 -10.06 -11.96 -1.50
N ARG A 452 -11.27 -11.91 -2.10
CA ARG A 452 -12.10 -13.07 -2.46
C ARG A 452 -12.28 -13.20 -3.99
N ARG A 453 -11.53 -12.47 -4.82
CA ARG A 453 -11.68 -12.50 -6.30
C ARG A 453 -10.37 -12.69 -7.05
N MET A 454 -9.30 -12.02 -6.59
CA MET A 454 -7.99 -12.06 -7.22
C MET A 454 -6.86 -12.07 -6.18
N SER A 455 -5.67 -12.45 -6.60
CA SER A 455 -4.42 -12.25 -5.85
C SER A 455 -3.26 -12.14 -6.83
N ARG A 456 -2.10 -11.67 -6.36
CA ARG A 456 -0.91 -11.53 -7.21
C ARG A 456 -0.48 -12.84 -7.89
N ALA A 457 -0.48 -13.96 -7.15
CA ALA A 457 -0.14 -15.27 -7.71
C ALA A 457 -1.14 -15.74 -8.78
N ARG A 458 -2.40 -15.29 -8.70
CA ARG A 458 -3.45 -15.62 -9.67
C ARG A 458 -3.46 -14.71 -10.89
N LEU A 459 -2.65 -13.65 -10.89
CA LEU A 459 -2.42 -12.82 -12.07
C LEU A 459 -1.52 -13.53 -13.09
N ASP A 460 -0.58 -14.38 -12.64
CA ASP A 460 0.43 -15.02 -13.50
C ASP A 460 -0.14 -15.84 -14.66
N PRO A 461 -1.22 -16.64 -14.49
CA PRO A 461 -1.88 -17.30 -15.63
C PRO A 461 -2.35 -16.32 -16.72
N ILE A 462 -2.75 -15.09 -16.34
CA ILE A 462 -3.10 -14.03 -17.29
C ILE A 462 -1.84 -13.46 -17.94
N LEU A 463 -0.80 -13.17 -17.16
CA LEU A 463 0.48 -12.65 -17.67
C LEU A 463 1.12 -13.61 -18.67
N ASN A 464 1.05 -14.92 -18.42
CA ASN A 464 1.61 -15.94 -19.30
C ASN A 464 0.92 -16.02 -20.68
N ARG A 465 -0.23 -15.35 -20.87
CA ARG A 465 -0.89 -15.21 -22.18
C ARG A 465 -0.39 -14.01 -22.98
N LEU A 466 0.40 -13.13 -22.38
CA LEU A 466 0.90 -11.93 -23.05
C LEU A 466 1.88 -12.30 -24.17
N HIS A 467 1.59 -11.83 -25.38
CA HIS A 467 2.44 -12.00 -26.55
C HIS A 467 2.68 -10.67 -27.26
N ASP A 468 3.87 -10.49 -27.82
CA ASP A 468 4.18 -9.33 -28.65
C ASP A 468 3.44 -9.37 -30.01
N ALA A 469 3.61 -8.33 -30.83
CA ALA A 469 2.99 -8.26 -32.16
C ALA A 469 3.44 -9.35 -33.15
N LYS A 470 4.54 -10.06 -32.86
CA LYS A 470 5.06 -11.19 -33.66
C LYS A 470 4.63 -12.54 -33.10
N GLY A 471 3.90 -12.56 -31.99
CA GLY A 471 3.48 -13.79 -31.33
C GLY A 471 4.56 -14.43 -30.45
N ASN A 472 5.57 -13.67 -30.01
CA ASN A 472 6.53 -14.15 -29.01
C ASN A 472 5.95 -14.00 -27.59
N PRO A 473 6.14 -14.98 -26.69
CA PRO A 473 5.66 -14.90 -25.32
C PRO A 473 6.42 -13.83 -24.52
N MET A 474 5.68 -13.04 -23.76
CA MET A 474 6.19 -11.90 -22.98
C MET A 474 5.96 -12.05 -21.47
N GLY A 475 5.08 -12.95 -21.05
CA GLY A 475 4.67 -13.09 -19.64
C GLY A 475 5.81 -13.34 -18.65
N GLN A 476 6.89 -13.98 -19.09
CA GLN A 476 8.06 -14.33 -18.27
C GLN A 476 8.82 -13.11 -17.72
N LEU A 477 8.57 -11.90 -18.25
CA LEU A 477 9.12 -10.66 -17.73
C LEU A 477 8.47 -10.24 -16.40
N TRP A 478 7.24 -10.69 -16.13
CA TRP A 478 6.44 -10.24 -14.99
C TRP A 478 5.90 -11.35 -14.10
N ALA A 479 5.75 -12.57 -14.60
CA ALA A 479 5.26 -13.71 -13.83
C ALA A 479 6.35 -14.33 -12.93
N ASP A 480 5.96 -14.98 -11.83
CA ASP A 480 6.88 -15.84 -11.08
C ASP A 480 7.41 -16.96 -12.00
N ARG A 481 8.70 -17.27 -11.90
CA ARG A 481 9.31 -18.34 -12.71
C ARG A 481 9.09 -19.71 -12.05
N PRO A 482 9.06 -20.81 -12.82
CA PRO A 482 8.89 -22.15 -12.28
C PRO A 482 9.94 -22.58 -11.24
N ASP A 483 11.12 -21.95 -11.25
CA ASP A 483 12.20 -22.19 -10.28
C ASP A 483 12.03 -21.40 -8.97
N GLY A 484 10.92 -20.67 -8.81
CA GLY A 484 10.64 -19.83 -7.64
C GLY A 484 11.34 -18.47 -7.67
N THR A 485 12.11 -18.16 -8.72
CA THR A 485 12.73 -16.84 -8.86
C THR A 485 11.78 -15.82 -9.48
N ARG A 486 11.99 -14.54 -9.16
CA ARG A 486 11.21 -13.43 -9.71
C ARG A 486 12.01 -12.68 -10.76
N PRO A 487 11.42 -12.34 -11.92
CA PRO A 487 12.07 -11.45 -12.86
C PRO A 487 12.18 -10.04 -12.27
N ASN A 488 13.15 -9.28 -12.79
CA ASN A 488 13.42 -7.90 -12.37
C ASN A 488 12.21 -6.97 -12.54
N SER A 489 11.34 -7.26 -13.51
CA SER A 489 10.13 -6.47 -13.78
C SER A 489 8.89 -6.97 -13.04
N TYR A 490 9.00 -7.99 -12.18
CA TYR A 490 7.90 -8.50 -11.35
C TYR A 490 7.07 -7.41 -10.63
N PRO A 491 7.67 -6.36 -10.01
CA PRO A 491 6.91 -5.29 -9.35
C PRO A 491 6.36 -4.21 -10.30
N LEU A 492 6.66 -4.26 -11.60
CA LEU A 492 6.40 -3.18 -12.56
C LEU A 492 5.10 -3.42 -13.34
N ILE A 493 4.10 -3.96 -12.67
CA ILE A 493 2.74 -4.14 -13.20
C ILE A 493 1.88 -3.02 -12.62
N PHE A 494 1.29 -2.22 -13.49
CA PHE A 494 0.48 -1.07 -13.14
C PHE A 494 -0.98 -1.34 -13.55
N LEU A 495 -1.87 -1.41 -12.57
CA LEU A 495 -3.28 -1.70 -12.75
C LEU A 495 -4.09 -0.41 -12.63
N PHE A 496 -4.68 0.04 -13.74
CA PHE A 496 -5.62 1.15 -13.73
C PHE A 496 -7.03 0.68 -13.41
N SER A 497 -7.67 1.36 -12.47
CA SER A 497 -9.10 1.19 -12.20
C SER A 497 -9.92 2.27 -12.88
N SER A 498 -11.06 1.86 -13.44
CA SER A 498 -12.00 2.78 -14.06
C SER A 498 -12.74 3.66 -13.06
N LEU A 499 -12.85 3.21 -11.80
CA LEU A 499 -13.51 3.96 -10.75
C LEU A 499 -12.57 5.04 -10.19
N LYS A 500 -13.14 6.22 -9.92
CA LYS A 500 -12.44 7.40 -9.42
C LYS A 500 -12.51 7.41 -7.90
N TRP A 501 -11.49 6.88 -7.22
CA TRP A 501 -11.42 6.93 -5.76
C TRP A 501 -9.96 6.92 -5.25
N ASP A 502 -9.73 7.59 -4.13
CA ASP A 502 -8.50 8.29 -3.74
C ASP A 502 -7.15 7.55 -3.96
N ARG A 503 -6.80 6.52 -3.17
CA ARG A 503 -5.38 6.19 -2.91
C ARG A 503 -4.84 5.09 -3.83
N GLY A 504 -3.85 5.45 -4.65
CA GLY A 504 -2.98 4.47 -5.33
C GLY A 504 -2.01 3.82 -4.35
N VAL A 505 -1.67 2.55 -4.58
CA VAL A 505 -0.87 1.74 -3.65
C VAL A 505 0.09 0.83 -4.41
N ASN A 506 1.33 0.74 -3.94
CA ASN A 506 2.28 -0.32 -4.29
C ASN A 506 2.26 -1.47 -3.28
N TYR A 507 1.79 -2.65 -3.69
CA TYR A 507 1.66 -3.83 -2.83
C TYR A 507 2.96 -4.62 -2.75
N GLY A 508 3.96 -4.06 -2.06
CA GLY A 508 5.12 -4.82 -1.59
C GLY A 508 5.92 -5.52 -2.70
N ARG A 509 6.22 -4.77 -3.77
CA ARG A 509 6.89 -5.27 -4.99
C ARG A 509 6.10 -6.33 -5.78
N GLY A 510 4.79 -6.47 -5.55
CA GLY A 510 3.94 -7.34 -6.36
C GLY A 510 3.37 -6.62 -7.59
N TYR A 511 2.72 -5.48 -7.37
CA TYR A 511 2.04 -4.68 -8.38
C TYR A 511 1.72 -3.29 -7.81
N ILE A 512 1.38 -2.36 -8.70
CA ILE A 512 0.86 -1.03 -8.38
C ILE A 512 -0.59 -0.99 -8.85
N ALA A 513 -1.49 -0.49 -8.00
CA ALA A 513 -2.88 -0.22 -8.39
C ALA A 513 -3.19 1.25 -8.17
N MET A 514 -3.87 1.88 -9.13
CA MET A 514 -4.19 3.31 -9.07
C MET A 514 -5.48 3.65 -9.81
N ASN A 515 -6.18 4.64 -9.28
CA ASN A 515 -7.26 5.38 -9.94
C ASN A 515 -6.72 6.43 -10.92
N VAL A 516 -7.60 6.95 -11.76
CA VAL A 516 -7.24 7.92 -12.81
C VAL A 516 -7.61 9.35 -12.50
N GLU A 517 -8.51 9.61 -11.55
CA GLU A 517 -8.90 10.97 -11.18
C GLU A 517 -9.09 11.10 -9.68
N ASP A 518 -8.79 12.29 -9.17
CA ASP A 518 -9.14 12.74 -7.84
C ASP A 518 -10.62 13.14 -7.81
N ARG A 519 -11.50 12.25 -7.36
CA ARG A 519 -12.88 12.59 -6.98
C ARG A 519 -13.36 11.68 -5.86
N TYR A 520 -14.12 12.29 -4.95
CA TYR A 520 -14.71 11.65 -3.78
C TYR A 520 -16.12 11.10 -4.05
N GLU A 521 -16.52 10.93 -5.31
CA GLU A 521 -17.89 10.57 -5.67
C GLU A 521 -17.91 9.31 -6.52
N ILE A 522 -18.75 8.36 -6.11
CA ILE A 522 -19.00 7.10 -6.80
C ILE A 522 -20.39 7.20 -7.43
N PRO A 523 -20.50 7.43 -8.75
CA PRO A 523 -21.78 7.51 -9.42
C PRO A 523 -22.40 6.11 -9.50
N ALA A 524 -23.64 5.99 -9.06
CA ALA A 524 -24.34 4.72 -9.04
C ALA A 524 -25.84 4.87 -9.30
N ARG A 525 -26.51 3.76 -9.66
CA ARG A 525 -27.96 3.69 -9.82
C ARG A 525 -28.59 2.79 -8.75
N PRO A 526 -29.78 3.12 -8.24
CA PRO A 526 -30.54 2.23 -7.36
C PRO A 526 -30.76 0.86 -8.01
N VAL A 527 -30.71 -0.20 -7.21
CA VAL A 527 -31.02 -1.56 -7.66
C VAL A 527 -32.47 -1.89 -7.31
N SER A 528 -33.27 -2.23 -8.33
CA SER A 528 -34.68 -2.54 -8.13
C SER A 528 -34.87 -3.67 -7.10
N GLY A 529 -35.76 -3.44 -6.14
CA GLY A 529 -36.09 -4.42 -5.09
C GLY A 529 -35.05 -4.60 -3.99
N LYS A 530 -33.96 -3.82 -4.00
CA LYS A 530 -32.91 -3.89 -2.98
C LYS A 530 -32.54 -2.50 -2.45
N PRO A 531 -32.21 -2.34 -1.15
CA PRO A 531 -31.79 -1.06 -0.56
C PRO A 531 -30.31 -0.75 -0.86
N THR A 532 -29.88 -0.89 -2.10
CA THR A 532 -28.47 -0.78 -2.54
C THR A 532 -28.37 -0.08 -3.89
N TYR A 533 -27.15 0.24 -4.30
CA TYR A 533 -26.84 0.85 -5.58
C TYR A 533 -25.82 0.00 -6.32
N ARG A 534 -25.76 0.18 -7.64
CA ARG A 534 -24.75 -0.41 -8.52
C ARG A 534 -24.03 0.71 -9.25
N ILE A 535 -22.70 0.62 -9.28
CA ILE A 535 -21.83 1.58 -9.96
C ILE A 535 -22.28 1.77 -11.42
N ASP A 536 -22.32 3.03 -11.86
CA ASP A 536 -22.58 3.40 -13.25
C ASP A 536 -21.62 4.49 -13.71
N LEU A 537 -20.61 4.08 -14.49
CA LEU A 537 -19.62 5.00 -15.07
C LEU A 537 -19.89 5.28 -16.55
N THR A 538 -21.10 5.02 -17.04
CA THR A 538 -21.46 5.25 -18.44
C THR A 538 -21.22 6.73 -18.81
N GLY A 539 -20.37 6.95 -19.82
CA GLY A 539 -19.97 8.29 -20.27
C GLY A 539 -19.04 9.05 -19.31
N ARG A 540 -18.54 8.41 -18.25
CA ARG A 540 -17.79 9.06 -17.16
C ARG A 540 -16.32 8.62 -17.05
N ILE A 541 -15.88 7.68 -17.89
CA ILE A 541 -14.49 7.25 -17.95
C ILE A 541 -13.60 8.43 -18.37
N ALA A 542 -12.66 8.78 -17.49
CA ALA A 542 -11.75 9.90 -17.70
C ALA A 542 -10.84 9.68 -18.91
N LYS A 543 -10.55 10.73 -19.69
CA LYS A 543 -9.58 10.62 -20.80
C LYS A 543 -8.13 10.83 -20.36
N LYS A 544 -7.92 11.54 -19.26
CA LYS A 544 -6.60 11.93 -18.77
C LYS A 544 -6.54 11.71 -17.26
N ILE A 545 -5.34 11.52 -16.76
CA ILE A 545 -5.09 11.45 -15.32
C ILE A 545 -4.87 12.88 -14.81
N SER A 546 -5.45 13.23 -13.66
CA SER A 546 -5.23 14.54 -13.02
C SER A 546 -3.76 14.70 -12.59
N HIS A 547 -3.25 15.93 -12.52
CA HIS A 547 -1.81 16.16 -12.29
C HIS A 547 -1.33 15.56 -10.97
N ASP A 548 -2.05 15.78 -9.87
CA ASP A 548 -1.69 15.20 -8.56
C ASP A 548 -1.62 13.67 -8.62
N ARG A 549 -2.55 13.01 -9.34
CA ARG A 549 -2.54 11.55 -9.52
C ARG A 549 -1.39 11.07 -10.40
N LEU A 550 -0.89 11.91 -11.31
CA LEU A 550 0.33 11.61 -12.07
C LEU A 550 1.58 11.64 -11.18
N ILE A 551 1.66 12.60 -10.26
CA ILE A 551 2.75 12.69 -9.27
C ILE A 551 2.69 11.50 -8.31
N ARG A 552 1.49 11.16 -7.81
CA ARG A 552 1.24 9.94 -7.05
C ARG A 552 1.64 8.68 -7.81
N GLY A 553 1.29 8.56 -9.09
CA GLY A 553 1.73 7.43 -9.91
C GLY A 553 3.25 7.30 -9.99
N CYS A 554 3.98 8.41 -10.06
CA CYS A 554 5.45 8.40 -10.00
C CYS A 554 5.99 8.00 -8.62
N HIS A 555 5.33 8.44 -7.54
CA HIS A 555 5.62 8.02 -6.16
C HIS A 555 5.48 6.49 -6.03
N GLU A 556 4.35 5.93 -6.46
CA GLU A 556 4.11 4.48 -6.37
C GLU A 556 5.10 3.66 -7.21
N VAL A 557 5.51 4.17 -8.38
CA VAL A 557 6.56 3.55 -9.20
C VAL A 557 7.90 3.50 -8.46
N ALA A 558 8.22 4.53 -7.69
CA ALA A 558 9.50 4.63 -7.02
C ALA A 558 9.67 3.59 -5.88
N HIS A 559 8.57 3.14 -5.27
CA HIS A 559 8.58 2.01 -4.33
C HIS A 559 9.11 0.72 -4.96
N SER A 560 8.82 0.47 -6.25
CA SER A 560 9.34 -0.70 -6.96
C SER A 560 10.86 -0.69 -7.15
N PHE A 561 11.51 0.45 -6.87
CA PHE A 561 12.95 0.66 -6.92
C PHE A 561 13.55 0.99 -5.54
N GLY A 562 12.90 0.56 -4.45
CA GLY A 562 13.48 0.65 -3.11
C GLY A 562 13.43 2.02 -2.47
N LEU A 563 12.45 2.86 -2.84
CA LEU A 563 12.11 4.03 -2.03
C LEU A 563 10.97 3.68 -1.05
N GLY A 564 11.06 4.16 0.18
CA GLY A 564 10.01 4.09 1.19
C GLY A 564 9.32 5.44 1.36
N ASP A 565 8.15 5.40 1.99
CA ASP A 565 7.36 6.58 2.35
C ASP A 565 8.10 7.47 3.35
N GLU A 566 8.25 8.76 3.06
CA GLU A 566 8.89 9.74 3.95
C GLU A 566 7.87 10.55 4.77
N TYR A 567 6.56 10.33 4.56
CA TYR A 567 5.51 10.99 5.34
C TYR A 567 5.27 10.29 6.69
N SER A 568 4.61 11.03 7.57
CA SER A 568 4.34 10.64 8.96
C SER A 568 2.90 10.97 9.34
N GLU A 569 2.19 10.00 9.91
CA GLU A 569 0.75 10.07 10.24
C GLU A 569 0.45 9.61 11.68
N LYS A 570 1.29 8.74 12.23
CA LYS A 570 1.13 8.00 13.49
C LYS A 570 2.34 8.28 14.38
N GLY A 571 2.27 7.96 15.67
CA GLY A 571 3.26 8.31 16.70
C GLY A 571 4.69 7.77 16.49
N THR A 572 5.22 7.04 17.47
CA THR A 572 6.60 6.54 17.42
C THR A 572 6.65 5.14 16.84
N LEU A 573 7.58 4.89 15.92
CA LEU A 573 7.87 3.55 15.43
C LEU A 573 8.28 2.65 16.61
N PRO A 574 7.57 1.53 16.88
CA PRO A 574 7.95 0.62 17.95
C PRO A 574 9.37 0.07 17.74
N GLN A 575 10.16 -0.06 18.80
CA GLN A 575 11.54 -0.53 18.69
C GLN A 575 11.66 -1.95 18.11
N SER A 576 10.68 -2.81 18.37
CA SER A 576 10.59 -4.17 17.80
C SER A 576 10.30 -4.18 16.29
N ARG A 577 9.82 -3.07 15.74
CA ARG A 577 9.45 -2.98 14.33
C ARG A 577 10.68 -2.61 13.50
N GLU A 578 11.04 -3.51 12.60
CA GLU A 578 12.08 -3.27 11.61
C GLU A 578 11.55 -2.40 10.46
N ILE A 579 12.44 -1.60 9.89
CA ILE A 579 12.19 -0.95 8.61
C ILE A 579 12.73 -1.90 7.55
N ASP A 580 11.94 -2.14 6.50
CA ASP A 580 12.40 -2.97 5.38
C ASP A 580 13.75 -2.42 4.89
N GLN A 581 14.80 -3.24 5.00
CA GLN A 581 16.16 -2.91 4.58
C GLN A 581 16.22 -2.51 3.09
N HIS A 582 15.19 -2.89 2.33
CA HIS A 582 14.98 -2.46 0.97
C HIS A 582 14.72 -0.96 0.79
N TYR A 583 14.33 -0.20 1.82
CA TYR A 583 14.13 1.24 1.64
C TYR A 583 15.46 1.99 1.73
N GLY A 584 15.96 2.45 0.58
CA GLY A 584 17.24 3.16 0.49
C GLY A 584 17.22 4.57 1.07
N ASN A 585 16.05 5.21 1.15
CA ASN A 585 15.84 6.56 1.66
C ASN A 585 15.29 6.60 3.10
N LEU A 586 15.17 5.46 3.79
CA LEU A 586 14.75 5.40 5.18
C LEU A 586 15.84 4.76 6.05
N GLN A 587 15.91 5.20 7.30
CA GLN A 587 16.83 4.65 8.31
C GLN A 587 16.18 4.67 9.70
N LYS A 588 16.39 3.62 10.49
CA LYS A 588 15.86 3.50 11.85
C LYS A 588 16.73 4.30 12.82
N HIS A 589 16.14 4.82 13.88
CA HIS A 589 16.87 5.58 14.89
C HIS A 589 18.01 4.80 15.53
N SER A 590 17.79 3.54 15.88
CA SER A 590 18.81 2.67 16.50
C SER A 590 20.05 2.48 15.63
N ASP A 591 19.93 2.64 14.31
CA ASP A 591 21.04 2.46 13.37
C ASP A 591 21.94 3.69 13.28
N LEU A 592 21.57 4.77 13.97
CA LEU A 592 22.27 6.06 13.99
C LEU A 592 23.00 6.31 15.32
N LEU A 593 22.82 5.43 16.30
CA LEU A 593 23.34 5.63 17.65
C LEU A 593 24.76 5.06 17.76
N ASP A 594 25.65 5.87 18.31
CA ASP A 594 27.01 5.45 18.64
C ASP A 594 27.06 4.67 19.98
N SER A 595 28.27 4.41 20.49
CA SER A 595 28.45 3.73 21.78
C SER A 595 27.98 4.52 22.99
N PHE A 596 27.75 5.83 22.85
CA PHE A 596 27.24 6.72 23.89
C PHE A 596 25.74 6.96 23.78
N ASN A 597 25.07 6.31 22.81
CA ASN A 597 23.65 6.45 22.52
C ASN A 597 23.28 7.85 22.00
N ASP A 598 24.24 8.52 21.36
CA ASP A 598 24.06 9.79 20.66
C ASP A 598 23.97 9.55 19.15
N ILE A 599 23.26 10.45 18.44
CA ILE A 599 23.20 10.38 16.97
C ILE A 599 24.56 10.76 16.39
N ASP A 600 25.13 9.86 15.62
CA ASP A 600 26.39 10.07 14.90
C ASP A 600 26.13 10.21 13.40
N GLY A 601 26.59 11.33 12.83
CA GLY A 601 26.50 11.61 11.41
C GLY A 601 27.25 10.60 10.55
N ASP A 602 28.29 9.96 11.09
CA ASP A 602 29.03 8.91 10.40
C ASP A 602 28.22 7.62 10.20
N LEU A 603 27.16 7.40 10.98
CA LEU A 603 26.29 6.24 10.87
C LEU A 603 25.13 6.45 9.89
N ILE A 604 25.02 7.63 9.27
CA ILE A 604 23.97 7.94 8.29
C ILE A 604 24.11 7.08 7.01
N LYS A 605 23.00 6.50 6.55
CA LYS A 605 22.94 5.55 5.42
C LYS A 605 23.39 6.14 4.09
N TRP A 606 23.05 7.40 3.80
CA TRP A 606 23.27 8.03 2.49
C TRP A 606 24.61 8.77 2.37
N ARG A 607 25.65 8.27 3.05
CA ARG A 607 27.06 8.70 2.94
C ARG A 607 27.76 8.18 1.67
N TRP A 608 27.03 8.13 0.56
CA TRP A 608 27.57 7.59 -0.69
C TRP A 608 28.37 8.64 -1.44
N HIS A 609 29.46 8.23 -2.09
CA HIS A 609 30.19 9.10 -2.99
C HIS A 609 29.26 9.70 -4.05
N ARG A 610 29.39 11.01 -4.24
CA ARG A 610 28.90 11.68 -5.44
C ARG A 610 29.65 11.17 -6.65
N ILE A 611 28.93 10.92 -7.73
CA ILE A 611 29.38 10.27 -8.94
C ILE A 611 29.31 11.26 -10.10
N ARG A 612 30.46 11.51 -10.72
CA ARG A 612 30.56 12.35 -11.91
C ARG A 612 30.38 11.57 -13.20
N LYS A 613 30.82 10.31 -13.24
CA LYS A 613 30.73 9.43 -14.42
C LYS A 613 30.52 8.01 -13.93
N ALA A 614 29.72 7.23 -14.63
CA ALA A 614 29.52 5.84 -14.26
C ALA A 614 29.14 4.96 -15.46
N THR A 615 29.44 3.68 -15.33
CA THR A 615 29.02 2.64 -16.25
C THR A 615 28.84 1.33 -15.50
N VAL A 616 27.93 0.49 -16.00
CA VAL A 616 27.66 -0.83 -15.42
C VAL A 616 28.61 -1.86 -16.02
N LEU A 617 29.08 -2.79 -15.20
CA LEU A 617 29.86 -3.93 -15.65
C LEU A 617 28.95 -4.95 -16.35
N MET A 618 29.36 -5.39 -17.55
CA MET A 618 28.61 -6.39 -18.32
C MET A 618 29.04 -7.84 -18.01
N GLY A 619 30.12 -8.02 -17.26
CA GLY A 619 30.69 -9.34 -17.02
C GLY A 619 31.85 -9.30 -16.04
N VAL A 620 32.56 -10.43 -15.96
CA VAL A 620 33.70 -10.62 -15.05
C VAL A 620 34.88 -9.73 -15.46
N ILE A 621 35.57 -9.17 -14.46
CA ILE A 621 36.82 -8.44 -14.66
C ILE A 621 37.95 -9.46 -14.87
N SER A 622 38.72 -9.29 -15.95
CA SER A 622 39.84 -10.18 -16.30
C SER A 622 41.16 -9.41 -16.32
N GLU A 623 42.24 -10.02 -15.85
CA GLU A 623 43.58 -9.44 -16.00
C GLU A 623 44.02 -9.48 -17.47
N ALA A 624 44.31 -8.32 -18.07
CA ALA A 624 44.76 -8.21 -19.46
C ALA A 624 46.27 -8.44 -19.57
N THR A 625 47.01 -7.89 -18.62
CA THR A 625 48.46 -8.06 -18.39
C THR A 625 48.70 -7.91 -16.89
N ALA A 626 49.85 -8.37 -16.38
CA ALA A 626 50.18 -8.26 -14.96
C ALA A 626 49.90 -6.85 -14.39
N GLY A 627 48.98 -6.74 -13.43
CA GLY A 627 48.60 -5.48 -12.77
C GLY A 627 47.66 -4.56 -13.55
N VAL A 628 47.16 -5.00 -14.72
CA VAL A 628 46.20 -4.26 -15.55
C VAL A 628 44.96 -5.11 -15.78
N PHE A 629 43.81 -4.58 -15.37
CA PHE A 629 42.53 -5.27 -15.39
C PHE A 629 41.63 -4.71 -16.49
N ARG A 630 40.99 -5.60 -17.22
CA ARG A 630 39.99 -5.30 -18.25
C ARG A 630 38.60 -5.42 -17.67
N ILE A 631 37.88 -4.30 -17.69
CA ILE A 631 36.51 -4.19 -17.21
C ILE A 631 35.56 -4.13 -18.43
N PRO A 632 34.73 -5.16 -18.67
CA PRO A 632 33.76 -5.14 -19.76
C PRO A 632 32.57 -4.24 -19.44
N ILE A 633 32.20 -3.35 -20.36
CA ILE A 633 31.14 -2.34 -20.19
C ILE A 633 30.29 -2.22 -21.48
N PRO A 634 29.09 -1.60 -21.43
CA PRO A 634 28.29 -1.35 -22.62
C PRO A 634 29.05 -0.48 -23.63
N LEU A 635 28.83 -0.74 -24.91
CA LEU A 635 29.45 0.00 -26.01
C LEU A 635 29.11 1.50 -25.94
N GLY A 636 30.07 2.36 -26.26
CA GLY A 636 29.91 3.82 -26.22
C GLY A 636 29.92 4.44 -24.82
N GLN A 637 29.69 3.67 -23.74
CA GLN A 637 29.76 4.20 -22.38
C GLN A 637 31.18 4.49 -21.92
N SER A 638 32.21 3.99 -22.63
CA SER A 638 33.62 4.31 -22.37
C SER A 638 33.94 5.79 -22.65
N LEU A 639 33.19 6.43 -23.57
CA LEU A 639 33.46 7.77 -24.09
C LEU A 639 33.35 8.89 -23.06
N GLN A 640 32.63 8.66 -21.96
CA GLN A 640 32.57 9.61 -20.86
C GLN A 640 33.91 9.68 -20.10
N PHE A 641 34.72 8.61 -20.13
CA PHE A 641 35.98 8.48 -19.39
C PHE A 641 37.19 8.93 -20.21
N LYS A 642 38.32 9.17 -19.53
CA LYS A 642 39.61 9.43 -20.18
C LYS A 642 40.74 8.72 -19.44
N GLN A 643 41.84 8.46 -20.14
CA GLN A 643 43.06 7.96 -19.52
C GLN A 643 43.53 8.92 -18.42
N GLY A 644 43.99 8.36 -17.30
CA GLY A 644 44.42 9.09 -16.12
C GLY A 644 43.30 9.39 -15.11
N ASP A 645 42.02 9.23 -15.48
CA ASP A 645 40.90 9.35 -14.54
C ASP A 645 41.09 8.38 -13.35
N THR A 646 40.89 8.88 -12.13
CA THR A 646 40.81 8.05 -10.93
C THR A 646 39.39 7.52 -10.78
N VAL A 647 39.24 6.21 -10.72
CA VAL A 647 37.94 5.52 -10.67
C VAL A 647 37.90 4.49 -9.54
N LEU A 648 36.69 4.10 -9.18
CA LEU A 648 36.39 3.11 -8.17
C LEU A 648 35.41 2.09 -8.74
N LEU A 649 35.47 0.85 -8.25
CA LEU A 649 34.42 -0.13 -8.43
C LEU A 649 33.51 -0.13 -7.21
N ARG A 650 32.22 -0.33 -7.42
CA ARG A 650 31.24 -0.52 -6.34
C ARG A 650 30.37 -1.73 -6.64
N ALA A 651 30.22 -2.61 -5.65
CA ALA A 651 29.30 -3.72 -5.72
C ALA A 651 27.85 -3.20 -5.73
N ARG A 652 27.05 -3.68 -6.66
CA ARG A 652 25.62 -3.36 -6.75
C ARG A 652 24.83 -4.66 -6.76
N ARG A 653 23.81 -4.76 -5.91
CA ARG A 653 22.95 -5.94 -5.80
C ARG A 653 21.55 -5.63 -6.30
N TYR A 654 21.40 -5.52 -7.62
CA TYR A 654 20.07 -5.29 -8.23
C TYR A 654 19.08 -6.40 -7.82
N PRO A 655 17.80 -6.08 -7.49
CA PRO A 655 17.15 -4.76 -7.46
C PRO A 655 17.22 -4.07 -6.08
N ASN A 656 18.06 -4.53 -5.17
CA ASN A 656 18.19 -3.92 -3.85
C ASN A 656 18.97 -2.60 -3.95
N PRO A 657 18.54 -1.55 -3.22
CA PRO A 657 19.26 -0.30 -3.20
C PRO A 657 20.60 -0.41 -2.47
N LEU A 658 21.35 0.68 -2.51
CA LEU A 658 22.64 0.79 -1.86
C LEU A 658 22.50 0.63 -0.32
N PRO A 659 23.35 -0.21 0.31
CA PRO A 659 23.47 -0.26 1.77
C PRO A 659 24.14 1.01 2.29
N ARG A 660 24.24 1.17 3.62
CA ARG A 660 25.00 2.27 4.25
C ARG A 660 26.44 2.30 3.76
N ASP A 661 27.13 1.18 3.92
CA ASP A 661 28.54 1.00 3.53
C ASP A 661 28.62 0.07 2.32
N PRO A 662 28.49 0.59 1.08
CA PRO A 662 28.65 -0.25 -0.10
C PRO A 662 30.10 -0.75 -0.22
N ASP A 663 30.28 -2.00 -0.67
CA ASP A 663 31.61 -2.54 -0.97
C ASP A 663 32.22 -1.81 -2.16
N VAL A 664 33.32 -1.10 -1.92
CA VAL A 664 34.02 -0.25 -2.87
C VAL A 664 35.48 -0.71 -2.97
N SER A 665 36.07 -0.62 -4.17
CA SER A 665 37.48 -0.92 -4.36
C SER A 665 38.39 0.19 -3.83
N GLU A 666 39.66 -0.13 -3.66
CA GLU A 666 40.73 0.87 -3.65
C GLU A 666 40.74 1.73 -4.93
N GLN A 667 41.48 2.86 -4.91
CA GLN A 667 41.56 3.77 -6.06
C GLN A 667 42.28 3.13 -7.25
N LEU A 668 41.62 3.15 -8.40
CA LEU A 668 42.15 2.68 -9.68
C LEU A 668 42.41 3.87 -10.61
N GLN A 669 43.30 3.69 -11.58
CA GLN A 669 43.53 4.64 -12.65
C GLN A 669 43.23 4.01 -14.00
N ILE A 670 42.53 4.75 -14.87
CA ILE A 670 42.31 4.33 -16.25
C ILE A 670 43.62 4.43 -17.03
N VAL A 671 44.13 3.31 -17.52
CA VAL A 671 45.34 3.23 -18.33
C VAL A 671 45.05 3.03 -19.82
N GLY A 672 43.82 2.66 -20.17
CA GLY A 672 43.41 2.53 -21.56
C GLY A 672 41.90 2.42 -21.73
N LEU A 673 41.42 2.83 -22.90
CA LEU A 673 40.03 2.66 -23.34
C LEU A 673 40.04 1.82 -24.60
N ALA A 674 39.25 0.75 -24.61
CA ALA A 674 39.10 -0.13 -25.77
C ALA A 674 37.63 -0.11 -26.20
N ASP A 675 37.28 0.80 -27.10
CA ASP A 675 35.95 0.90 -27.69
C ASP A 675 36.06 0.67 -29.20
N PRO A 676 35.55 -0.44 -29.75
CA PRO A 676 35.70 -0.75 -31.17
C PRO A 676 34.91 0.19 -32.09
N GLY A 677 34.14 1.16 -31.56
CA GLY A 677 33.50 2.20 -32.37
C GLY A 677 32.31 1.72 -33.22
N GLY A 678 31.67 0.62 -32.84
CA GLY A 678 30.43 0.12 -33.46
C GLY A 678 29.16 0.62 -32.76
N VAL A 679 27.99 0.22 -33.26
CA VAL A 679 26.73 0.24 -32.50
C VAL A 679 26.45 -1.20 -32.08
N ALA A 680 26.34 -1.46 -30.77
CA ALA A 680 26.06 -2.80 -30.26
C ALA A 680 24.61 -3.15 -30.61
N ASP A 681 24.41 -4.32 -31.21
CA ASP A 681 23.08 -4.86 -31.41
C ASP A 681 22.71 -5.68 -30.16
N LEU A 682 22.12 -5.03 -29.16
CA LEU A 682 21.70 -5.65 -27.90
C LEU A 682 20.67 -6.78 -28.09
N SER A 683 20.15 -6.97 -29.33
CA SER A 683 19.24 -8.05 -29.71
C SER A 683 19.96 -9.33 -30.18
N LYS A 684 21.30 -9.32 -30.34
CA LYS A 684 22.10 -10.48 -30.77
C LYS A 684 22.98 -11.04 -29.63
N PRO A 685 23.26 -12.36 -29.61
CA PRO A 685 24.18 -12.95 -28.64
C PRO A 685 25.63 -12.46 -28.85
N PRO A 686 26.49 -12.53 -27.82
CA PRO A 686 27.89 -12.14 -27.92
C PRO A 686 28.63 -12.98 -28.97
N GLY A 687 29.36 -12.32 -29.86
CA GLY A 687 30.19 -12.99 -30.88
C GLY A 687 31.08 -12.01 -31.65
N PRO A 688 31.94 -12.51 -32.57
CA PRO A 688 32.81 -11.68 -33.40
C PRO A 688 32.05 -10.60 -34.18
N ASP A 689 30.80 -10.90 -34.56
CA ASP A 689 29.92 -10.02 -35.35
C ASP A 689 28.99 -9.15 -34.48
N ASN A 690 29.04 -9.29 -33.14
CA ASN A 690 28.33 -8.46 -32.17
C ASN A 690 29.13 -8.37 -30.86
N PRO A 691 30.23 -7.60 -30.85
CA PRO A 691 31.06 -7.45 -29.66
C PRO A 691 30.28 -6.71 -28.58
N LEU A 692 29.68 -7.45 -27.64
CA LEU A 692 28.84 -6.93 -26.55
C LEU A 692 29.59 -6.10 -25.49
N GLY A 693 30.80 -5.59 -25.76
CA GLY A 693 31.39 -4.64 -24.83
C GLY A 693 32.61 -3.90 -25.32
N ALA A 694 32.57 -2.58 -25.17
CA ALA A 694 33.77 -1.80 -24.92
C ALA A 694 34.41 -2.29 -23.60
N ALA A 695 35.67 -1.96 -23.39
CA ALA A 695 36.32 -2.21 -22.13
C ALA A 695 37.13 -1.01 -21.66
N ILE A 696 37.23 -0.87 -20.35
CA ILE A 696 38.12 0.06 -19.69
C ILE A 696 39.25 -0.75 -19.08
N LEU A 697 40.48 -0.37 -19.38
CA LEU A 697 41.68 -0.94 -18.78
C LEU A 697 42.07 -0.07 -17.60
N VAL A 698 42.22 -0.70 -16.43
CA VAL A 698 42.58 -0.03 -15.18
C VAL A 698 43.78 -0.67 -14.52
N SER A 699 44.56 0.11 -13.79
CA SER A 699 45.59 -0.38 -12.87
C SER A 699 45.36 0.22 -11.48
N PRO A 700 45.93 -0.35 -10.41
CA PRO A 700 45.97 0.33 -9.11
C PRO A 700 46.60 1.72 -9.27
N LYS A 701 46.01 2.73 -8.63
CA LYS A 701 46.64 4.05 -8.54
C LYS A 701 47.87 3.97 -7.63
N ALA A 702 48.85 4.85 -7.83
CA ALA A 702 50.03 4.89 -6.98
C ALA A 702 49.65 4.97 -5.49
N GLY A 703 50.21 4.07 -4.66
CA GLY A 703 49.88 3.94 -3.24
C GLY A 703 48.76 2.96 -2.91
N HIS A 704 48.06 2.41 -3.92
CA HIS A 704 46.95 1.47 -3.76
C HIS A 704 47.27 0.09 -4.34
N SER A 705 46.51 -0.93 -3.92
CA SER A 705 46.58 -2.29 -4.45
C SER A 705 45.25 -2.75 -5.02
N PHE A 706 45.29 -3.52 -6.10
CA PHE A 706 44.11 -4.21 -6.64
C PHE A 706 44.56 -5.52 -7.30
N THR A 707 44.02 -6.62 -6.81
CA THR A 707 44.41 -7.98 -7.17
C THR A 707 43.30 -8.70 -7.93
N ALA A 708 43.59 -9.88 -8.48
CA ALA A 708 42.56 -10.74 -9.07
C ALA A 708 41.47 -11.15 -8.04
N ALA A 709 41.83 -11.28 -6.76
CA ALA A 709 40.86 -11.57 -5.70
C ALA A 709 39.92 -10.38 -5.46
N ASP A 710 40.45 -9.16 -5.48
CA ASP A 710 39.64 -7.94 -5.36
C ASP A 710 38.70 -7.79 -6.56
N ALA A 711 39.20 -8.06 -7.77
CA ALA A 711 38.44 -8.03 -9.01
C ALA A 711 37.27 -9.03 -9.00
N ALA A 712 37.45 -10.22 -8.41
CA ALA A 712 36.42 -11.24 -8.31
C ALA A 712 35.20 -10.82 -7.46
N ARG A 713 35.34 -9.79 -6.60
CA ARG A 713 34.23 -9.22 -5.82
C ARG A 713 33.25 -8.42 -6.69
N PHE A 714 33.68 -7.98 -7.87
CA PHE A 714 32.90 -7.12 -8.76
C PHE A 714 32.54 -7.86 -10.06
N GLY A 715 31.28 -8.25 -10.19
CA GLY A 715 30.74 -8.94 -11.35
C GLY A 715 29.79 -8.10 -12.20
N SER A 716 29.03 -8.78 -13.06
CA SER A 716 27.98 -8.15 -13.86
C SER A 716 26.98 -7.40 -12.98
N GLY A 717 26.57 -6.21 -13.40
CA GLY A 717 25.67 -5.33 -12.66
C GLY A 717 26.36 -4.40 -11.64
N CYS A 718 27.63 -4.64 -11.28
CA CYS A 718 28.42 -3.70 -10.47
C CYS A 718 28.72 -2.42 -11.26
N VAL A 719 29.21 -1.38 -10.58
CA VAL A 719 29.43 -0.06 -11.18
C VAL A 719 30.90 0.31 -11.15
N LEU A 720 31.44 0.73 -12.30
CA LEU A 720 32.69 1.50 -12.37
C LEU A 720 32.34 2.97 -12.43
N TYR A 721 32.92 3.79 -11.56
CA TYR A 721 32.56 5.20 -11.48
C TYR A 721 33.74 6.11 -11.16
N LEU A 722 33.61 7.37 -11.61
CA LEU A 722 34.49 8.48 -11.25
C LEU A 722 33.80 9.29 -10.14
N PRO A 723 34.30 9.24 -8.89
CA PRO A 723 33.74 10.04 -7.80
C PRO A 723 34.05 11.54 -7.96
N VAL A 724 33.17 12.39 -7.43
CA VAL A 724 33.42 13.82 -7.29
C VAL A 724 34.43 14.02 -6.17
N GLN A 725 35.52 14.74 -6.45
CA GLN A 725 36.52 15.08 -5.44
C GLN A 725 35.91 15.99 -4.37
N ALA A 726 36.28 15.80 -3.10
CA ALA A 726 35.95 16.76 -2.05
C ALA A 726 36.52 18.14 -2.41
N SER A 727 35.86 19.22 -1.95
CA SER A 727 36.39 20.58 -2.10
C SER A 727 37.75 20.69 -1.42
N GLU A 728 38.58 21.61 -1.88
CA GLU A 728 39.94 21.77 -1.32
C GLU A 728 39.91 22.08 0.19
N SER A 729 38.87 22.77 0.68
CA SER A 729 38.67 23.06 2.10
C SER A 729 38.29 21.85 2.94
N ALA A 730 37.57 20.88 2.35
CA ALA A 730 37.04 19.72 3.06
C ALA A 730 37.84 18.43 2.83
N ARG A 731 38.77 18.42 1.86
CA ARG A 731 39.49 17.21 1.46
C ARG A 731 40.53 16.81 2.51
N SER A 732 40.46 15.56 2.94
CA SER A 732 41.46 14.91 3.79
C SER A 732 41.76 13.50 3.27
N ASP A 733 42.68 12.79 3.92
CA ASP A 733 42.97 11.38 3.60
C ASP A 733 41.75 10.48 3.87
N ASP A 734 40.96 10.81 4.90
CA ASP A 734 39.73 10.10 5.28
C ASP A 734 38.48 10.58 4.51
N TYR A 735 38.57 11.76 3.87
CA TYR A 735 37.49 12.34 3.05
C TYR A 735 38.00 12.81 1.67
N PRO A 736 38.52 11.89 0.82
CA PRO A 736 39.08 12.25 -0.47
C PRO A 736 38.00 12.63 -1.52
N PHE A 737 36.78 12.12 -1.35
CA PHE A 737 35.66 12.30 -2.27
C PHE A 737 34.45 12.91 -1.55
N ALA A 738 33.69 13.73 -2.25
CA ALA A 738 32.46 14.28 -1.71
C ALA A 738 31.38 13.19 -1.61
N GLU A 739 30.74 13.09 -0.44
CA GLU A 739 29.55 12.27 -0.20
C GLU A 739 28.26 13.00 -0.61
N LEU A 740 27.11 12.31 -0.65
CA LEU A 740 25.82 12.94 -0.88
C LEU A 740 25.44 13.87 0.27
N ILE A 741 25.66 13.46 1.52
CA ILE A 741 25.64 14.37 2.65
C ILE A 741 26.96 15.15 2.68
N ALA A 742 26.89 16.47 2.78
CA ALA A 742 28.10 17.28 2.84
C ALA A 742 28.77 17.13 4.22
N LEU A 743 30.11 17.17 4.25
CA LEU A 743 30.91 16.98 5.47
C LEU A 743 30.45 17.92 6.59
N ASN A 744 30.34 19.22 6.31
CA ASN A 744 29.86 20.22 7.26
C ASN A 744 28.43 19.97 7.79
N VAL A 745 27.54 19.35 7.02
CA VAL A 745 26.19 18.96 7.45
C VAL A 745 26.24 17.71 8.33
N LYS A 746 27.07 16.74 7.95
CA LYS A 746 27.30 15.52 8.71
C LYS A 746 27.89 15.83 10.09
N ASP A 747 28.92 16.65 10.12
CA ASP A 747 29.61 17.07 11.34
C ASP A 747 28.65 17.88 12.22
N HIS A 748 27.88 18.80 11.63
CA HIS A 748 26.85 19.55 12.37
C HIS A 748 25.79 18.64 13.01
N ILE A 749 25.38 17.53 12.37
CA ILE A 749 24.43 16.57 12.95
C ILE A 749 25.06 15.82 14.13
N THR A 750 26.33 15.43 14.00
CA THR A 750 27.10 14.76 15.05
C THR A 750 27.27 15.68 16.26
N ASP A 751 27.72 16.91 16.04
CA ASP A 751 27.97 17.90 17.09
C ASP A 751 26.72 18.24 17.91
N ARG A 752 25.55 18.22 17.26
CA ARG A 752 24.27 18.54 17.92
C ARG A 752 23.51 17.32 18.45
N GLY A 753 23.89 16.11 18.07
CA GLY A 753 23.22 14.86 18.46
C GLY A 753 21.75 14.72 18.05
N CYS A 754 21.26 15.49 17.06
CA CYS A 754 19.84 15.52 16.69
C CYS A 754 19.60 15.87 15.21
N ALA A 755 18.41 15.54 14.69
CA ALA A 755 18.04 15.75 13.30
C ALA A 755 17.84 17.24 12.94
N LEU A 756 18.00 17.58 11.66
CA LEU A 756 18.06 18.97 11.21
C LEU A 756 16.78 19.76 11.46
N ASN A 757 15.60 19.11 11.42
CA ASN A 757 14.31 19.76 11.66
C ASN A 757 13.91 19.84 13.15
N GLN A 758 14.71 19.27 14.05
CA GLN A 758 14.49 19.33 15.50
C GLN A 758 15.08 20.61 16.08
N ASP A 759 14.48 21.14 17.14
CA ASP A 759 15.08 22.25 17.88
C ASP A 759 16.17 21.68 18.80
N PRO A 760 17.45 22.06 18.66
CA PRO A 760 18.51 21.54 19.51
C PRO A 760 18.41 21.99 20.98
N ASP A 761 17.59 22.99 21.31
CA ASP A 761 17.34 23.38 22.71
C ASP A 761 16.21 22.55 23.35
N SER A 762 15.61 21.62 22.60
CA SER A 762 14.53 20.77 23.07
C SER A 762 15.07 19.41 23.49
N ASP A 763 14.75 18.98 24.71
CA ASP A 763 15.06 17.62 25.20
C ASP A 763 14.19 16.55 24.52
N GLU A 764 13.13 16.95 23.80
CA GLU A 764 12.32 16.02 23.01
C GLU A 764 13.10 15.50 21.80
N ILE A 765 13.51 14.23 21.87
CA ILE A 765 14.16 13.46 20.79
C ILE A 765 13.30 13.39 19.53
N CYS A 766 12.01 13.77 19.58
CA CYS A 766 11.16 13.88 18.40
C CYS A 766 9.92 14.75 18.64
N VAL A 767 9.72 15.75 17.77
CA VAL A 767 8.50 16.55 17.69
C VAL A 767 7.74 16.19 16.41
N PRO A 768 6.44 15.85 16.46
CA PRO A 768 5.64 15.61 15.27
C PRO A 768 5.64 16.81 14.31
N ASP A 769 6.29 16.66 13.15
CA ASP A 769 6.28 17.66 12.09
C ASP A 769 5.32 17.23 10.99
N LYS A 770 4.08 17.74 11.06
CA LYS A 770 3.02 17.47 10.08
C LYS A 770 3.14 18.34 8.80
N ASN A 771 4.22 19.11 8.64
CA ASN A 771 4.37 19.95 7.46
C ASN A 771 4.76 19.15 6.22
N ASN A 772 4.15 19.53 5.09
CA ASN A 772 4.49 19.05 3.74
C ASN A 772 5.93 19.38 3.31
N ILE A 773 6.59 20.30 4.01
CA ILE A 773 8.00 20.65 3.85
C ILE A 773 8.57 20.84 5.25
N GLN A 774 9.56 20.04 5.61
CA GLN A 774 10.29 20.24 6.84
C GLN A 774 11.41 21.24 6.62
N LYS A 775 11.55 22.17 7.56
CA LYS A 775 12.57 23.21 7.53
C LYS A 775 13.62 22.91 8.59
N PRO A 776 14.93 22.97 8.24
CA PRO A 776 15.96 22.90 9.26
C PRO A 776 15.79 24.00 10.32
N LYS A 777 16.10 23.67 11.58
CA LYS A 777 16.07 24.55 12.74
C LYS A 777 17.50 24.81 13.21
N LYS A 778 17.80 26.08 13.49
CA LYS A 778 19.12 26.55 13.96
C LYS A 778 20.31 25.96 13.20
N LEU A 779 20.18 25.90 11.88
CA LEU A 779 21.21 25.40 10.98
C LEU A 779 22.33 26.43 10.86
N ASP A 780 23.33 26.31 11.74
CA ASP A 780 24.54 27.13 11.79
C ASP A 780 25.67 26.42 11.04
N ILE A 781 25.60 26.53 9.72
CA ILE A 781 26.57 25.97 8.79
C ILE A 781 26.89 27.07 7.79
N ASP A 782 28.16 27.17 7.39
CA ASP A 782 28.55 28.06 6.32
C ASP A 782 27.90 27.63 5.01
N PHE A 783 27.03 28.49 4.49
CA PHE A 783 26.42 28.33 3.19
C PHE A 783 26.98 29.37 2.21
N PRO A 784 27.05 29.03 0.90
CA PRO A 784 27.21 30.04 -0.13
C PRO A 784 26.20 31.18 0.06
N ARG A 785 26.65 32.42 -0.14
CA ARG A 785 25.83 33.63 0.07
C ARG A 785 24.49 33.49 -0.66
N CYS A 786 23.38 33.68 0.07
CA CYS A 786 22.01 33.57 -0.43
C CYS A 786 21.52 32.13 -0.75
N PHE A 787 22.00 31.09 -0.06
CA PHE A 787 21.47 29.73 -0.22
C PHE A 787 19.99 29.60 0.20
N LYS A 788 19.09 29.40 -0.78
CA LYS A 788 17.62 29.38 -0.58
C LYS A 788 17.03 28.00 -0.37
N HIS A 789 17.80 26.93 -0.54
CA HIS A 789 17.29 25.56 -0.65
C HIS A 789 17.56 24.69 0.58
N LYS A 790 17.49 25.27 1.79
CA LYS A 790 17.84 24.59 3.05
C LYS A 790 17.07 23.28 3.28
N ASN A 791 15.82 23.21 2.85
CA ASN A 791 14.97 22.02 2.92
C ASN A 791 15.31 20.93 1.89
N ARG A 792 16.22 21.20 0.94
CA ARG A 792 16.67 20.25 -0.09
C ARG A 792 18.09 19.71 0.16
N ILE A 793 18.74 20.16 1.23
CA ILE A 793 20.03 19.62 1.66
C ILE A 793 19.82 18.17 2.07
N VAL A 794 20.75 17.30 1.66
CA VAL A 794 20.83 15.94 2.17
C VAL A 794 21.40 15.99 3.58
N GLY A 795 20.63 15.49 4.54
CA GLY A 795 20.95 15.46 5.97
C GLY A 795 20.08 14.41 6.66
N LEU A 796 19.62 14.70 7.88
CA LEU A 796 18.76 13.81 8.65
C LEU A 796 17.48 14.55 9.06
N PHE A 797 16.32 14.01 8.73
CA PHE A 797 15.01 14.59 9.03
C PHE A 797 14.08 13.54 9.65
N THR A 798 13.28 13.93 10.63
CA THR A 798 12.40 12.98 11.33
C THR A 798 11.19 12.56 10.52
N GLY A 799 10.79 11.31 10.73
CA GLY A 799 9.57 10.72 10.21
C GLY A 799 9.81 9.81 9.02
N GLY A 800 8.75 9.12 8.61
CA GLY A 800 8.76 8.15 7.52
C GLY A 800 7.97 6.90 7.87
N LYS A 801 7.62 6.10 6.87
CA LYS A 801 6.82 4.87 7.01
C LYS A 801 5.58 5.07 7.87
N THR A 802 4.90 6.21 7.72
CA THR A 802 3.73 6.64 8.53
C THR A 802 4.02 7.02 9.98
N TYR A 803 5.26 6.97 10.48
CA TYR A 803 5.60 7.34 11.86
C TYR A 803 6.23 8.73 11.95
N HIS A 804 5.93 9.47 13.01
CA HIS A 804 6.56 10.76 13.33
C HIS A 804 7.98 10.57 13.87
N CYS A 805 8.22 9.49 14.62
CA CYS A 805 9.44 9.27 15.40
C CYS A 805 10.01 7.87 15.20
N GLY A 806 11.32 7.69 15.49
CA GLY A 806 12.02 6.41 15.41
C GLY A 806 12.53 6.03 14.02
N VAL A 807 12.22 6.83 13.00
CA VAL A 807 12.63 6.68 11.60
C VAL A 807 12.99 8.03 11.02
N TYR A 808 13.94 8.03 10.09
CA TYR A 808 14.46 9.22 9.45
C TYR A 808 14.53 9.09 7.93
N HIS A 809 14.50 10.24 7.27
CA HIS A 809 14.62 10.38 5.81
C HIS A 809 15.61 11.50 5.44
N PRO A 810 16.13 11.55 4.19
CA PRO A 810 17.32 12.34 3.86
C PRO A 810 17.10 13.83 3.65
N THR A 811 15.89 14.28 3.33
CA THR A 811 15.62 15.70 3.04
C THR A 811 14.25 16.15 3.52
N GLY A 812 14.08 17.44 3.84
CA GLY A 812 12.78 18.00 4.21
C GLY A 812 11.81 18.23 3.05
N ASN A 813 12.15 17.90 1.80
CA ASN A 813 11.27 18.07 0.64
C ASN A 813 11.50 16.99 -0.42
N CYS A 814 10.54 16.07 -0.55
CA CYS A 814 10.56 14.98 -1.50
C CYS A 814 9.13 14.59 -1.92
N ILE A 815 8.96 14.08 -3.15
CA ILE A 815 7.71 13.41 -3.57
C ILE A 815 7.37 12.23 -2.64
N MET A 816 8.36 11.55 -2.07
CA MET A 816 8.13 10.44 -1.12
C MET A 816 7.51 10.91 0.21
N ARG A 817 7.58 12.21 0.52
CA ARG A 817 6.97 12.82 1.70
C ARG A 817 5.60 13.43 1.41
N ASN A 818 5.39 13.91 0.19
CA ASN A 818 4.10 14.44 -0.22
C ASN A 818 3.96 14.32 -1.74
N SER A 819 3.00 13.49 -2.13
CA SER A 819 2.65 13.20 -3.52
C SER A 819 1.25 13.72 -3.90
N ASP A 820 0.57 14.41 -3.00
CA ASP A 820 -0.75 15.04 -3.21
C ASP A 820 -0.64 16.55 -3.50
N SER A 821 0.57 17.05 -3.74
CA SER A 821 0.77 18.46 -4.03
C SER A 821 1.65 18.67 -5.26
N ASP A 822 1.17 19.52 -6.17
CA ASP A 822 1.94 20.07 -7.27
C ASP A 822 3.28 20.71 -6.83
N GLY A 823 4.28 20.61 -7.70
CA GLY A 823 5.57 21.30 -7.55
C GLY A 823 6.60 20.60 -6.66
N LYS A 824 6.34 19.36 -6.24
CA LYS A 824 7.31 18.51 -5.54
C LYS A 824 8.22 17.80 -6.53
N GLU A 825 9.43 17.49 -6.08
CA GLU A 825 10.38 16.71 -6.86
C GLU A 825 10.97 15.60 -5.98
N PHE A 826 11.49 14.53 -6.58
CA PHE A 826 12.33 13.58 -5.85
C PHE A 826 13.55 14.30 -5.28
N CYS A 827 13.89 13.99 -4.03
CA CYS A 827 15.08 14.52 -3.39
C CYS A 827 16.37 13.96 -4.03
N PRO A 828 17.55 14.56 -3.79
CA PRO A 828 18.81 14.08 -4.37
C PRO A 828 19.10 12.61 -4.09
N VAL A 829 18.82 12.10 -2.88
CA VAL A 829 19.03 10.68 -2.52
C VAL A 829 18.09 9.77 -3.31
N CYS A 830 16.80 10.11 -3.40
CA CYS A 830 15.83 9.35 -4.19
C CYS A 830 16.20 9.32 -5.68
N ARG A 831 16.66 10.45 -6.24
CA ARG A 831 17.17 10.52 -7.62
C ARG A 831 18.39 9.62 -7.81
N TYR A 832 19.32 9.65 -6.86
CA TYR A 832 20.51 8.81 -6.88
C TYR A 832 20.17 7.34 -6.90
N LEU A 833 19.25 6.90 -6.03
CA LEU A 833 18.81 5.50 -5.96
C LEU A 833 18.14 5.04 -7.27
N LEU A 834 17.22 5.84 -7.80
CA LEU A 834 16.54 5.52 -9.05
C LEU A 834 17.51 5.41 -10.23
N VAL A 835 18.44 6.36 -10.36
CA VAL A 835 19.50 6.31 -11.38
C VAL A 835 20.42 5.12 -11.14
N ASP A 836 20.84 4.88 -9.91
CA ASP A 836 21.76 3.79 -9.60
C ASP A 836 21.16 2.43 -9.89
N ILE A 837 19.85 2.24 -9.69
CA ILE A 837 19.17 0.98 -9.96
C ILE A 837 18.88 0.80 -11.46
N ILE A 838 18.34 1.84 -12.11
CA ILE A 838 17.84 1.75 -13.49
C ILE A 838 18.97 1.90 -14.51
N ASP A 839 19.75 2.98 -14.43
CA ASP A 839 20.84 3.26 -15.38
C ASP A 839 21.91 4.19 -14.77
N PRO A 840 22.95 3.63 -14.13
CA PRO A 840 24.05 4.39 -13.53
C PRO A 840 24.75 5.36 -14.49
N HIS A 841 24.65 5.17 -15.81
CA HIS A 841 25.23 6.09 -16.77
C HIS A 841 24.69 7.52 -16.64
N LYS A 842 23.49 7.69 -16.06
CA LYS A 842 22.85 8.99 -15.87
C LYS A 842 23.29 9.73 -14.60
N HIS A 843 24.21 9.18 -13.79
CA HIS A 843 24.67 9.82 -12.55
C HIS A 843 25.22 11.24 -12.77
N PHE A 844 25.93 11.48 -13.88
CA PHE A 844 26.44 12.82 -14.22
C PHE A 844 25.34 13.89 -14.24
N SER A 845 24.21 13.59 -14.88
CA SER A 845 23.12 14.56 -15.05
C SER A 845 22.44 14.91 -13.73
N ILE A 846 22.28 13.94 -12.83
CA ILE A 846 21.68 14.21 -11.51
C ILE A 846 22.68 14.84 -10.54
N ASP A 847 23.98 14.54 -10.65
CA ASP A 847 25.01 15.17 -9.83
C ASP A 847 25.20 16.66 -10.20
N LEU A 848 25.07 17.01 -11.48
CA LEU A 848 25.05 18.40 -11.91
C LEU A 848 23.91 19.19 -11.24
N ASP A 849 22.69 18.65 -11.26
CA ASP A 849 21.55 19.28 -10.57
C ASP A 849 21.81 19.41 -9.07
N TYR A 850 22.39 18.37 -8.45
CA TYR A 850 22.65 18.39 -7.02
C TYR A 850 23.77 19.39 -6.65
N GLY A 851 24.78 19.55 -7.52
CA GLY A 851 25.87 20.49 -7.32
C GLY A 851 25.43 21.95 -7.17
N GLU A 852 24.28 22.34 -7.74
CA GLU A 852 23.69 23.69 -7.56
C GLU A 852 23.20 23.94 -6.13
N ILE A 853 22.86 22.89 -5.40
CA ILE A 853 22.31 22.95 -4.03
C ILE A 853 23.18 22.22 -3.00
N TYR A 854 24.37 21.77 -3.38
CA TYR A 854 25.30 21.08 -2.48
C TYR A 854 26.01 22.09 -1.56
N PRO A 855 26.04 21.88 -0.24
CA PRO A 855 26.84 22.70 0.67
C PRO A 855 28.34 22.46 0.38
N GLN A 856 29.04 23.46 -0.17
CA GLN A 856 30.38 23.27 -0.74
C GLN A 856 31.55 23.45 0.25
N THR A 857 31.29 24.03 1.42
CA THR A 857 32.33 24.55 2.32
C THR A 857 32.59 23.66 3.50
#